data_AF-A0A939HXR9-F1
#
_entry.id   AF-A0A939HXR9-F1
#
_cell.length_a   1.000
_cell.length_b   1.000
_cell.length_c   1.000
_cell.angle_alpha   90.00
_cell.angle_beta   90.00
_cell.angle_gamma   90.00
#
_symmetry.space_group_name_H-M   'P 1'
#
loop_
_entity.id
_entity.type
_entity.pdbx_description
1 polymer ?
#
loop_
_entity_poly.entity_id
_entity_poly.type
_entity_poly.pdbx_seq_one_letter_code
_entity_poly.pdbx_strand_id
1 'polypeptide(L)'
;MQELDLSSNYSLSGTLPSELGSLSNLQALDLSYNHSLSGTLPSELGSLSNLQALDLSYNYPMSGTLPSELGSLSNLQELDLSYNYPMSGTLPSELGSLSNLQELDLSWNYSLSGTLPSELGSLSNLQELDLSYNYSLSGTLPSELGSLSNLQALDLHWNNLSGTLPSELGSLSNLQELGLDGNSLTGTIPSELGSLSNLQVLDLEKNRLRGGLPSELGSLSNLQELDLSYNYSLSGTLPSELGSLSNLQVLNLDENRIRGAIPSEFGDLSKLQELGLGSSLTGTIPSELGELSNLQVLELNVNSLSGTIPPELGSLSNLQVLDLETNRLRGGLPSELGSLSNLQVLNLAKSYRLYGTLPSELGSLSNLQELVLKNNLTGTIPSELGSLTNLQVLDLKTNRLSGTIPSELSNLSNLQKLVLENNLSGTIPSELGELSNLQEFVLHWNNLSGTLPSELGELSNLQTLELYENNLSGTIPSELGELSNLQTLELYNNSLGGTIPSSLGNLTNLSYLYLHNNNSLYGPLPSEIVSFSELSDFKESKIDIVGGYEVQGGPGDNYSRGGDGNDRIYGHGGNDRLTGHDGNDTLIGGSGEDSLIGGDRNDSLYGGSGGDTLIGGNRNDILNGGDGVDSLIGGASNDTFVLARDMAHYDDVTEKKGDTIRDFEDSTDKIHLEGLDFKRDLEIAYDEVRGGTSIKALSDGNFSEEDLAFLSGIDDGLINGADFV
;
A
#
# COMPACT_ATOMS: atom_id res chain seq x y z
N MET A 1 32.25 48.88 32.97
CA MET A 1 31.13 48.04 32.53
C MET A 1 31.42 46.65 33.07
N GLN A 2 30.52 46.10 33.88
CA GLN A 2 30.66 44.75 34.46
C GLN A 2 29.84 43.73 33.69
N GLU A 3 28.76 44.16 33.06
CA GLU A 3 27.87 43.30 32.28
C GLU A 3 27.54 44.03 30.99
N LEU A 4 27.52 43.27 29.89
CA LEU A 4 27.07 43.70 28.58
C LEU A 4 26.14 42.61 28.05
N ASP A 5 24.84 42.89 28.12
CA ASP A 5 23.80 42.07 27.54
C ASP A 5 23.22 42.80 26.32
N LEU A 6 23.37 42.15 25.17
CA LEU A 6 22.81 42.54 23.88
C LEU A 6 22.09 41.34 23.24
N SER A 7 21.65 40.37 24.04
CA SER A 7 20.92 39.19 23.58
C SER A 7 19.61 39.55 22.87
N SER A 8 19.10 38.62 22.05
CA SER A 8 17.75 38.66 21.49
C SER A 8 17.38 39.95 20.74
N ASN A 9 18.38 40.66 20.19
CA ASN A 9 18.11 41.84 19.38
C ASN A 9 17.74 41.48 17.94
N TYR A 10 18.00 40.24 17.50
CA TYR A 10 17.72 39.63 16.19
C TYR A 10 18.33 40.32 14.96
N SER A 11 18.44 41.65 14.98
CA SER A 11 18.94 42.51 13.90
C SER A 11 20.34 43.04 14.16
N LEU A 12 20.92 42.79 15.34
CA LEU A 12 22.31 43.14 15.62
C LEU A 12 23.19 42.38 14.63
N SER A 13 24.03 43.12 13.90
CA SER A 13 24.75 42.61 12.72
C SER A 13 26.15 43.18 12.61
N GLY A 14 26.95 42.57 11.73
CA GLY A 14 28.35 42.92 11.54
C GLY A 14 29.28 41.96 12.28
N THR A 15 30.54 42.34 12.45
CA THR A 15 31.56 41.52 13.12
C THR A 15 31.76 41.94 14.56
N LEU A 16 32.11 40.99 15.43
CA LEU A 16 32.55 41.33 16.78
C LEU A 16 33.84 42.18 16.72
N PRO A 17 33.85 43.38 17.31
CA PRO A 17 35.03 44.23 17.32
C PRO A 17 36.07 43.71 18.33
N SER A 18 37.35 43.73 17.96
CA SER A 18 38.44 43.33 18.86
C SER A 18 38.57 44.25 20.07
N GLU A 19 38.05 45.47 19.98
CA GLU A 19 37.96 46.42 21.10
C GLU A 19 37.14 45.88 22.29
N LEU A 20 36.28 44.87 22.10
CA LEU A 20 35.60 44.20 23.22
C LEU A 20 36.61 43.65 24.24
N GLY A 21 37.77 43.16 23.80
CA GLY A 21 38.85 42.69 24.68
C GLY A 21 39.42 43.77 25.61
N SER A 22 39.18 45.06 25.32
CA SER A 22 39.64 46.18 26.17
C SER A 22 38.74 46.42 27.40
N LEU A 23 37.58 45.76 27.49
CA LEU A 23 36.62 45.90 28.57
C LEU A 23 37.07 45.13 29.83
N SER A 24 38.23 45.49 30.39
CA SER A 24 38.93 44.72 31.43
C SER A 24 38.14 44.46 32.73
N ASN A 25 37.02 45.15 32.96
CA ASN A 25 36.16 44.95 34.14
C ASN A 25 34.90 44.12 33.84
N LEU A 26 34.73 43.65 32.60
CA LEU A 26 33.58 42.84 32.18
C LEU A 26 33.62 41.47 32.87
N GLN A 27 32.46 41.06 33.36
CA GLN A 27 32.19 39.83 34.09
C GLN A 27 31.18 38.96 33.34
N ALA A 28 30.21 39.57 32.64
CA ALA A 28 29.29 38.85 31.78
C ALA A 28 29.19 39.54 30.41
N LEU A 29 29.26 38.73 29.36
CA LEU A 29 29.04 39.13 27.98
C LEU A 29 28.00 38.20 27.36
N ASP A 30 26.81 38.73 27.13
CA ASP A 30 25.73 38.01 26.46
C ASP A 30 25.40 38.72 25.13
N LEU A 31 25.58 37.97 24.05
CA LEU A 31 25.34 38.36 22.67
C LEU A 31 24.50 37.29 21.94
N SER A 32 23.78 36.45 22.69
CA SER A 32 22.97 35.36 22.16
C SER A 32 21.80 35.82 21.28
N TYR A 33 21.28 34.94 20.43
CA TYR A 33 20.09 35.20 19.60
C TYR A 33 20.21 36.46 18.71
N ASN A 34 21.42 36.74 18.22
CA ASN A 34 21.68 37.81 17.27
C ASN A 34 22.00 37.23 15.89
N HIS A 35 20.95 36.71 15.26
CA HIS A 35 20.89 36.06 13.96
C HIS A 35 21.75 36.66 12.82
N SER A 36 22.20 37.92 12.91
CA SER A 36 23.01 38.57 11.88
C SER A 36 24.45 38.92 12.30
N LEU A 37 24.88 38.55 13.51
CA LEU A 37 26.28 38.66 13.92
C LEU A 37 27.15 37.66 13.14
N SER A 38 28.21 38.16 12.53
CA SER A 38 29.00 37.46 11.52
C SER A 38 30.50 37.60 11.76
N GLY A 39 31.32 36.95 10.93
CA GLY A 39 32.78 37.01 11.06
C GLY A 39 33.32 36.04 12.11
N THR A 40 34.54 36.27 12.59
CA THR A 40 35.25 35.36 13.48
C THR A 40 35.19 35.81 14.94
N LEU A 41 35.28 34.86 15.86
CA LEU A 41 35.46 35.14 17.28
C LEU A 41 36.85 35.81 17.49
N PRO A 42 36.93 37.06 18.00
CA PRO A 42 38.21 37.75 18.17
C PRO A 42 39.06 37.11 19.27
N SER A 43 40.35 36.90 19.02
CA SER A 43 41.26 36.35 20.04
C SER A 43 41.48 37.30 21.22
N GLU A 44 41.25 38.61 21.03
CA GLU A 44 41.30 39.60 22.10
C GLU A 44 40.26 39.38 23.19
N LEU A 45 39.21 38.57 22.97
CA LEU A 45 38.31 38.18 24.06
C LEU A 45 39.07 37.45 25.19
N GLY A 46 40.16 36.74 24.86
CA GLY A 46 41.02 36.10 25.85
C GLY A 46 41.71 37.06 26.84
N SER A 47 41.71 38.38 26.59
CA SER A 47 42.22 39.37 27.55
C SER A 47 41.21 39.79 28.63
N LEU A 48 39.96 39.32 28.58
CA LEU A 48 38.91 39.64 29.55
C LEU A 48 39.07 38.82 30.84
N SER A 49 40.15 39.06 31.58
CA SER A 49 40.53 38.25 32.74
C SER A 49 39.49 38.21 33.88
N ASN A 50 38.49 39.10 33.90
CA ASN A 50 37.42 39.12 34.90
C ASN A 50 36.13 38.45 34.43
N LEU A 51 36.07 37.97 33.18
CA LEU A 51 34.88 37.35 32.59
C LEU A 51 34.54 36.05 33.31
N GLN A 52 33.26 35.88 33.60
CA GLN A 52 32.65 34.75 34.30
C GLN A 52 31.62 34.05 33.42
N ALA A 53 30.88 34.80 32.58
CA ALA A 53 29.95 34.24 31.61
C ALA A 53 30.21 34.83 30.22
N LEU A 54 30.26 33.95 29.21
CA LEU A 54 30.31 34.31 27.80
C LEU A 54 29.26 33.50 27.05
N ASP A 55 28.21 34.17 26.62
CA ASP A 55 27.16 33.59 25.77
C ASP A 55 27.16 34.28 24.40
N LEU A 56 27.42 33.49 23.37
CA LEU A 56 27.32 33.85 21.97
C LEU A 56 26.46 32.86 21.19
N SER A 57 25.53 32.18 21.84
CA SER A 57 24.66 31.19 21.21
C SER A 57 23.77 31.79 20.11
N TYR A 58 23.33 30.97 19.16
CA TYR A 58 22.39 31.38 18.11
C TYR A 58 22.85 32.55 17.22
N ASN A 59 24.12 32.57 16.81
CA ASN A 59 24.67 33.52 15.82
C ASN A 59 25.11 32.81 14.52
N TYR A 60 24.14 32.35 13.71
CA TYR A 60 24.32 31.51 12.51
C TYR A 60 25.10 32.08 11.29
N PRO A 61 25.57 33.34 11.25
CA PRO A 61 26.60 33.75 10.28
C PRO A 61 28.00 33.84 10.89
N MET A 62 28.17 33.50 12.17
CA MET A 62 29.47 33.45 12.82
C MET A 62 30.30 32.27 12.28
N SER A 63 31.56 32.52 11.99
CA SER A 63 32.45 31.61 11.24
C SER A 63 33.86 31.61 11.83
N GLY A 64 34.77 30.85 11.24
CA GLY A 64 36.16 30.76 11.71
C GLY A 64 36.34 29.69 12.77
N THR A 65 37.40 29.81 13.57
CA THR A 65 37.80 28.79 14.55
C THR A 65 37.67 29.30 15.98
N LEU A 66 37.53 28.39 16.94
CA LEU A 66 37.67 28.71 18.36
C LEU A 66 39.10 29.22 18.64
N PRO A 67 39.30 30.45 19.13
CA PRO A 67 40.61 30.97 19.49
C PRO A 67 41.16 30.25 20.72
N SER A 68 42.44 29.85 20.70
CA SER A 68 43.07 29.22 21.87
C SER A 68 43.25 30.20 23.03
N GLU A 69 43.25 31.51 22.76
CA GLU A 69 43.33 32.57 23.76
C GLU A 69 42.17 32.54 24.76
N LEU A 70 41.01 31.94 24.41
CA LEU A 70 39.91 31.73 25.34
C LEU A 70 40.35 30.94 26.58
N GLY A 71 41.31 30.01 26.44
CA GLY A 71 41.89 29.27 27.57
C GLY A 71 42.59 30.15 28.62
N SER A 72 42.80 31.44 28.35
CA SER A 72 43.34 32.41 29.31
C SER A 72 42.28 32.97 30.29
N LEU A 73 41.00 32.70 30.06
CA LEU A 73 39.88 33.22 30.85
C LEU A 73 39.70 32.45 32.16
N SER A 74 40.68 32.55 33.07
CA SER A 74 40.73 31.73 34.29
C SER A 74 39.54 31.92 35.25
N ASN A 75 38.74 32.97 35.12
CA ASN A 75 37.54 33.21 35.95
C ASN A 75 36.23 32.76 35.29
N LEU A 76 36.28 32.27 34.05
CA LEU A 76 35.11 31.84 33.30
C LEU A 76 34.46 30.64 33.98
N GLN A 77 33.14 30.71 34.11
CA GLN A 77 32.25 29.71 34.72
C GLN A 77 31.29 29.16 33.66
N GLU A 78 30.88 29.97 32.70
CA GLU A 78 29.94 29.61 31.65
C GLU A 78 30.50 30.04 30.29
N LEU A 79 30.53 29.09 29.36
CA LEU A 79 30.88 29.32 27.96
C LEU A 79 29.85 28.63 27.06
N ASP A 80 28.95 29.44 26.49
CA ASP A 80 27.98 28.98 25.50
C ASP A 80 28.31 29.59 24.14
N LEU A 81 28.71 28.74 23.20
CA LEU A 81 28.90 29.06 21.79
C LEU A 81 28.05 28.14 20.89
N SER A 82 26.92 27.65 21.40
CA SER A 82 26.01 26.77 20.67
C SER A 82 25.37 27.45 19.45
N TYR A 83 24.90 26.66 18.49
CA TYR A 83 24.16 27.17 17.32
C TYR A 83 24.90 28.26 16.50
N ASN A 84 26.22 28.13 16.32
CA ASN A 84 27.07 29.06 15.57
C ASN A 84 27.60 28.49 14.25
N TYR A 85 26.78 27.76 13.46
CA TYR A 85 27.20 27.32 12.13
C TYR A 85 27.42 28.54 11.20
N PRO A 86 28.48 28.63 10.37
CA PRO A 86 29.47 27.61 10.02
C PRO A 86 30.80 27.67 10.83
N MET A 87 30.79 27.97 12.13
CA MET A 87 31.98 27.83 12.99
C MET A 87 32.63 26.46 12.80
N SER A 88 33.96 26.46 12.64
CA SER A 88 34.76 25.35 12.14
C SER A 88 36.07 25.18 12.91
N GLY A 89 36.91 24.23 12.51
CA GLY A 89 38.20 23.99 13.14
C GLY A 89 38.12 22.92 14.23
N THR A 90 39.06 22.93 15.17
CA THR A 90 39.18 21.93 16.24
C THR A 90 39.03 22.57 17.61
N LEU A 91 38.61 21.79 18.61
CA LEU A 91 38.64 22.23 20.01
C LEU A 91 40.10 22.47 20.45
N PRO A 92 40.48 23.68 20.90
CA PRO A 92 41.81 23.94 21.42
C PRO A 92 42.04 23.22 22.76
N SER A 93 43.22 22.63 22.94
CA SER A 93 43.62 22.00 24.22
C SER A 93 43.65 22.99 25.39
N GLU A 94 43.87 24.28 25.09
CA GLU A 94 43.93 25.37 26.04
C GLU A 94 42.62 25.56 26.81
N LEU A 95 41.47 25.10 26.27
CA LEU A 95 40.20 25.10 27.00
C LEU A 95 40.31 24.33 28.33
N GLY A 96 41.15 23.28 28.40
CA GLY A 96 41.42 22.55 29.65
C GLY A 96 42.07 23.37 30.76
N SER A 97 42.49 24.62 30.48
CA SER A 97 43.03 25.55 31.48
C SER A 97 41.95 26.34 32.23
N LEU A 98 40.68 26.25 31.81
CA LEU A 98 39.55 26.98 32.39
C LEU A 98 39.08 26.35 33.72
N SER A 99 39.93 26.41 34.74
CA SER A 99 39.71 25.66 35.99
C SER A 99 38.45 26.03 36.78
N ASN A 100 37.81 27.18 36.51
CA ASN A 100 36.56 27.60 37.15
C ASN A 100 35.30 27.31 36.32
N LEU A 101 35.46 26.74 35.11
CA LEU A 101 34.36 26.45 34.20
C LEU A 101 33.44 25.41 34.83
N GLN A 102 32.13 25.70 34.77
CA GLN A 102 31.03 24.89 35.27
C GLN A 102 30.18 24.40 34.09
N GLU A 103 30.04 25.20 33.05
CA GLU A 103 29.25 24.88 31.87
C GLU A 103 30.05 25.18 30.59
N LEU A 104 30.08 24.21 29.69
CA LEU A 104 30.65 24.33 28.36
C LEU A 104 29.67 23.78 27.34
N ASP A 105 29.02 24.66 26.60
CA ASP A 105 28.15 24.31 25.48
C ASP A 105 28.77 24.79 24.16
N LEU A 106 29.15 23.83 23.32
CA LEU A 106 29.57 24.06 21.93
C LEU A 106 28.70 23.26 20.96
N SER A 107 27.47 22.92 21.35
CA SER A 107 26.53 22.13 20.56
C SER A 107 26.12 22.81 19.25
N TRP A 108 25.58 22.05 18.31
CA TRP A 108 25.02 22.58 17.06
C TRP A 108 26.01 23.41 16.20
N ASN A 109 27.31 23.08 16.24
CA ASN A 109 28.34 23.67 15.38
C ASN A 109 28.81 22.67 14.31
N TYR A 110 28.00 22.44 13.27
CA TYR A 110 28.17 21.34 12.29
C TYR A 110 29.54 21.22 11.58
N SER A 111 30.35 22.28 11.58
CA SER A 111 31.69 22.30 10.95
C SER A 111 32.83 22.17 11.97
N LEU A 112 32.52 22.10 13.27
CA LEU A 112 33.48 21.80 14.33
C LEU A 112 33.92 20.34 14.19
N SER A 113 35.24 20.13 14.16
CA SER A 113 35.86 18.89 13.73
C SER A 113 37.07 18.53 14.59
N GLY A 114 37.79 17.47 14.23
CA GLY A 114 38.96 17.02 14.99
C GLY A 114 38.58 16.08 16.13
N THR A 115 39.40 16.03 17.17
CA THR A 115 39.25 15.11 18.31
C THR A 115 38.98 15.88 19.60
N LEU A 116 38.33 15.24 20.57
CA LEU A 116 38.24 15.78 21.93
C LEU A 116 39.65 15.82 22.56
N PRO A 117 40.14 16.99 22.99
CA PRO A 117 41.40 17.09 23.72
C PRO A 117 41.30 16.40 25.09
N SER A 118 42.33 15.65 25.49
CA SER A 118 42.35 15.00 26.81
C SER A 118 42.47 16.02 27.95
N GLU A 119 42.97 17.22 27.66
CA GLU A 119 43.06 18.34 28.59
C GLU A 119 41.70 18.76 29.16
N LEU A 120 40.59 18.51 28.45
CA LEU A 120 39.23 18.74 28.97
C LEU A 120 38.98 18.00 30.29
N GLY A 121 39.63 16.85 30.53
CA GLY A 121 39.58 16.13 31.80
C GLY A 121 40.18 16.89 32.99
N SER A 122 40.82 18.05 32.77
CA SER A 122 41.37 18.92 33.82
C SER A 122 40.34 19.92 34.40
N LEU A 123 39.15 20.00 33.81
CA LEU A 123 38.09 20.95 34.19
C LEU A 123 37.35 20.50 35.46
N SER A 124 38.04 20.48 36.60
CA SER A 124 37.54 19.86 37.83
C SER A 124 36.24 20.45 38.40
N ASN A 125 35.84 21.67 38.00
CA ASN A 125 34.59 22.30 38.42
C ASN A 125 33.43 22.14 37.42
N LEU A 126 33.68 21.49 36.28
CA LEU A 126 32.69 21.31 35.22
C LEU A 126 31.53 20.45 35.73
N GLN A 127 30.32 20.94 35.49
CA GLN A 127 29.04 20.32 35.81
C GLN A 127 28.33 19.88 34.53
N GLU A 128 28.50 20.62 33.44
CA GLU A 128 27.88 20.34 32.16
C GLU A 128 28.87 20.47 31.01
N LEU A 129 28.90 19.46 30.16
CA LEU A 129 29.65 19.44 28.92
C LEU A 129 28.73 18.99 27.79
N ASP A 130 28.31 19.94 26.96
CA ASP A 130 27.53 19.68 25.75
C ASP A 130 28.37 19.99 24.51
N LEU A 131 28.69 18.93 23.75
CA LEU A 131 29.31 19.02 22.42
C LEU A 131 28.44 18.31 21.37
N SER A 132 27.14 18.20 21.60
CA SER A 132 26.18 17.51 20.74
C SER A 132 26.01 18.17 19.36
N TYR A 133 25.47 17.43 18.40
CA TYR A 133 25.16 17.93 17.05
C TYR A 133 26.32 18.64 16.31
N ASN A 134 27.58 18.28 16.58
CA ASN A 134 28.72 18.82 15.84
C ASN A 134 29.00 18.05 14.54
N TYR A 135 28.47 16.82 14.39
CA TYR A 135 28.53 15.90 13.22
C TYR A 135 29.93 15.51 12.70
N SER A 136 30.93 16.37 12.80
CA SER A 136 32.29 16.19 12.28
C SER A 136 33.33 15.98 13.39
N LEU A 137 32.95 16.14 14.67
CA LEU A 137 33.80 15.81 15.80
C LEU A 137 34.01 14.28 15.85
N SER A 138 35.26 13.85 15.96
CA SER A 138 35.67 12.47 15.69
C SER A 138 36.76 12.00 16.66
N GLY A 139 37.33 10.83 16.42
CA GLY A 139 38.35 10.24 17.31
C GLY A 139 37.72 9.45 18.44
N THR A 140 38.46 9.25 19.52
CA THR A 140 38.04 8.45 20.68
C THR A 140 37.61 9.33 21.85
N LEU A 141 36.71 8.86 22.71
CA LEU A 141 36.47 9.49 24.01
C LEU A 141 37.75 9.39 24.87
N PRO A 142 38.32 10.51 25.34
CA PRO A 142 39.46 10.47 26.26
C PRO A 142 39.09 9.87 27.61
N SER A 143 39.93 8.98 28.15
CA SER A 143 39.74 8.40 29.48
C SER A 143 39.80 9.45 30.60
N GLU A 144 40.51 10.56 30.35
CA GLU A 144 40.70 11.67 31.27
C GLU A 144 39.38 12.35 31.65
N LEU A 145 38.34 12.26 30.80
CA LEU A 145 36.99 12.73 31.14
C LEU A 145 36.45 12.08 32.41
N GLY A 146 36.86 10.85 32.74
CA GLY A 146 36.51 10.20 34.01
C GLY A 146 37.04 10.89 35.27
N SER A 147 37.88 11.94 35.13
CA SER A 147 38.40 12.75 36.24
C SER A 147 37.47 13.90 36.64
N LEU A 148 36.41 14.17 35.86
CA LEU A 148 35.49 15.30 36.06
C LEU A 148 34.48 15.03 37.18
N SER A 149 34.96 14.95 38.43
CA SER A 149 34.16 14.48 39.56
C SER A 149 32.90 15.31 39.88
N ASN A 150 32.79 16.55 39.38
CA ASN A 150 31.61 17.41 39.57
C ASN A 150 30.61 17.34 38.40
N LEU A 151 30.93 16.60 37.33
CA LEU A 151 30.11 16.52 36.13
C LEU A 151 28.77 15.87 36.45
N GLN A 152 27.71 16.51 35.99
CA GLN A 152 26.31 16.12 36.14
C GLN A 152 25.72 15.73 34.77
N ALA A 153 26.09 16.42 33.70
CA ALA A 153 25.69 16.09 32.35
C ALA A 153 26.91 16.00 31.42
N LEU A 154 26.97 14.91 30.65
CA LEU A 154 27.90 14.72 29.55
C LEU A 154 27.10 14.37 28.30
N ASP A 155 26.98 15.34 27.40
CA ASP A 155 26.28 15.15 26.13
C ASP A 155 27.25 15.30 24.96
N LEU A 156 27.43 14.21 24.20
CA LEU A 156 28.22 14.16 22.99
C LEU A 156 27.43 13.55 21.82
N HIS A 157 26.09 13.60 21.86
CA HIS A 157 25.26 12.94 20.88
C HIS A 157 25.42 13.50 19.46
N TRP A 158 25.12 12.67 18.46
CA TRP A 158 25.16 13.04 17.04
C TRP A 158 26.50 13.65 16.60
N ASN A 159 27.57 12.94 16.95
CA ASN A 159 28.94 13.18 16.50
C ASN A 159 29.48 11.98 15.69
N ASN A 160 30.75 12.03 15.30
CA ASN A 160 31.43 10.93 14.63
C ASN A 160 32.49 10.28 15.54
N LEU A 161 32.22 10.22 16.85
CA LEU A 161 33.10 9.60 17.83
C LEU A 161 33.16 8.09 17.61
N SER A 162 34.32 7.51 17.89
CA SER A 162 34.66 6.13 17.59
C SER A 162 35.51 5.54 18.71
N GLY A 163 35.99 4.30 18.55
CA GLY A 163 36.75 3.61 19.60
C GLY A 163 35.83 2.98 20.64
N THR A 164 36.29 2.81 21.87
CA THR A 164 35.54 2.15 22.95
C THR A 164 35.09 3.14 24.01
N LEU A 165 34.00 2.84 24.72
CA LEU A 165 33.66 3.56 25.95
C LEU A 165 34.75 3.33 27.01
N PRO A 166 35.39 4.39 27.54
CA PRO A 166 36.36 4.26 28.63
C PRO A 166 35.69 3.80 29.92
N SER A 167 36.29 2.84 30.63
CA SER A 167 35.81 2.38 31.95
C SER A 167 35.89 3.48 33.01
N GLU A 168 36.80 4.43 32.83
CA GLU A 168 37.04 5.57 33.73
C GLU A 168 35.78 6.45 33.90
N LEU A 169 34.88 6.47 32.92
CA LEU A 169 33.59 7.17 33.03
C LEU A 169 32.76 6.67 34.20
N GLY A 170 32.92 5.41 34.64
CA GLY A 170 32.29 4.87 35.85
C GLY A 170 32.71 5.55 37.16
N SER A 171 33.70 6.45 37.13
CA SER A 171 34.15 7.24 38.28
C SER A 171 33.36 8.54 38.50
N LEU A 172 32.49 8.92 37.55
CA LEU A 172 31.74 10.17 37.56
C LEU A 172 30.53 10.11 38.50
N SER A 173 30.77 10.04 39.81
CA SER A 173 29.73 9.75 40.81
C SER A 173 28.59 10.78 40.88
N ASN A 174 28.75 11.99 40.35
CA ASN A 174 27.71 13.02 40.31
C ASN A 174 26.92 13.05 38.99
N LEU A 175 27.29 12.21 38.02
CA LEU A 175 26.69 12.18 36.70
C LEU A 175 25.22 11.74 36.80
N GLN A 176 24.35 12.52 36.19
CA GLN A 176 22.91 12.33 36.06
C GLN A 176 22.55 11.98 34.62
N GLU A 177 23.29 12.49 33.65
CA GLU A 177 23.04 12.28 32.23
C GLU A 177 24.32 11.92 31.48
N LEU A 178 24.24 10.83 30.70
CA LEU A 178 25.27 10.40 29.77
C LEU A 178 24.65 10.13 28.40
N GLY A 179 24.68 11.14 27.53
CA GLY A 179 24.21 11.08 26.14
C GLY A 179 25.36 10.85 25.18
N LEU A 180 25.43 9.67 24.55
CA LEU A 180 26.43 9.32 23.55
C LEU A 180 25.81 8.73 22.27
N ASP A 181 24.51 8.91 22.07
CA ASP A 181 23.78 8.38 20.92
C ASP A 181 24.25 8.98 19.58
N GLY A 182 23.87 8.32 18.49
CA GLY A 182 24.17 8.80 17.14
C GLY A 182 25.67 8.89 16.80
N ASN A 183 26.51 8.06 17.43
CA ASN A 183 27.95 8.01 17.23
C ASN A 183 28.41 6.70 16.53
N SER A 184 29.72 6.48 16.43
CA SER A 184 30.34 5.25 15.90
C SER A 184 31.11 4.46 16.97
N LEU A 185 30.68 4.53 18.23
CA LEU A 185 31.33 3.83 19.35
C LEU A 185 31.23 2.31 19.19
N THR A 186 32.30 1.61 19.56
CA THR A 186 32.48 0.18 19.41
C THR A 186 32.88 -0.46 20.74
N GLY A 187 33.08 -1.78 20.75
CA GLY A 187 33.49 -2.48 21.98
C GLY A 187 32.30 -2.79 22.88
N THR A 188 32.57 -3.10 24.13
CA THR A 188 31.56 -3.50 25.12
C THR A 188 31.17 -2.33 26.00
N ILE A 189 29.96 -2.38 26.55
CA ILE A 189 29.55 -1.48 27.64
C ILE A 189 30.37 -1.87 28.90
N PRO A 190 31.17 -0.97 29.49
CA PRO A 190 31.94 -1.27 30.70
C PRO A 190 31.04 -1.53 31.90
N SER A 191 31.36 -2.54 32.72
CA SER A 191 30.63 -2.84 33.96
C SER A 191 30.73 -1.70 34.99
N GLU A 192 31.80 -0.92 34.92
CA GLU A 192 32.07 0.23 35.79
C GLU A 192 30.98 1.29 35.71
N LEU A 193 30.25 1.40 34.58
CA LEU A 193 29.10 2.30 34.46
C LEU A 193 28.00 1.99 35.48
N GLY A 194 27.89 0.74 35.95
CA GLY A 194 26.97 0.36 37.04
C GLY A 194 27.29 1.04 38.40
N SER A 195 28.41 1.76 38.51
CA SER A 195 28.80 2.51 39.72
C SER A 195 28.19 3.93 39.77
N LEU A 196 27.55 4.39 38.70
CA LEU A 196 27.02 5.75 38.55
C LEU A 196 25.69 5.92 39.30
N SER A 197 25.73 5.90 40.63
CA SER A 197 24.51 5.81 41.46
C SER A 197 23.54 7.00 41.33
N ASN A 198 23.97 8.13 40.77
CA ASN A 198 23.12 9.30 40.52
C ASN A 198 22.57 9.38 39.09
N LEU A 199 22.97 8.44 38.21
CA LEU A 199 22.59 8.45 36.80
C LEU A 199 21.07 8.28 36.66
N GLN A 200 20.48 9.15 35.85
CA GLN A 200 19.06 9.21 35.52
C GLN A 200 18.83 8.84 34.05
N VAL A 201 19.72 9.28 33.15
CA VAL A 201 19.65 9.01 31.72
C VAL A 201 20.96 8.36 31.26
N LEU A 202 20.84 7.20 30.62
CA LEU A 202 21.92 6.55 29.89
C LEU A 202 21.45 6.27 28.46
N ASP A 203 21.90 7.10 27.53
CA ASP A 203 21.57 6.96 26.11
C ASP A 203 22.83 6.60 25.30
N LEU A 204 22.84 5.39 24.76
CA LEU A 204 23.86 4.87 23.86
C LEU A 204 23.25 4.43 22.51
N GLU A 205 22.07 4.92 22.17
CA GLU A 205 21.33 4.61 20.93
C GLU A 205 22.22 4.77 19.69
N LYS A 206 21.97 3.95 18.67
CA LYS A 206 22.57 4.13 17.33
C LYS A 206 24.09 4.23 17.31
N ASN A 207 24.74 3.32 18.04
CA ASN A 207 26.18 3.12 18.00
C ASN A 207 26.54 1.77 17.33
N ARG A 208 27.75 1.27 17.55
CA ARG A 208 28.24 -0.04 17.06
C ARG A 208 28.74 -0.91 18.21
N LEU A 209 28.10 -0.79 19.37
CA LEU A 209 28.44 -1.54 20.58
C LEU A 209 28.15 -3.03 20.38
N ARG A 210 28.91 -3.86 21.09
CA ARG A 210 28.87 -5.32 21.01
C ARG A 210 29.02 -5.95 22.39
N GLY A 211 28.88 -7.28 22.46
CA GLY A 211 28.97 -8.00 23.73
C GLY A 211 27.63 -8.04 24.46
N GLY A 212 27.63 -8.49 25.72
CA GLY A 212 26.42 -8.57 26.55
C GLY A 212 26.20 -7.30 27.38
N LEU A 213 24.96 -7.11 27.84
CA LEU A 213 24.64 -6.09 28.84
C LEU A 213 25.26 -6.51 30.19
N PRO A 214 26.06 -5.65 30.85
CA PRO A 214 26.55 -5.91 32.21
C PRO A 214 25.40 -5.98 33.21
N SER A 215 25.42 -6.95 34.13
CA SER A 215 24.40 -7.05 35.18
C SER A 215 24.55 -5.93 36.22
N GLU A 216 25.73 -5.33 36.31
CA GLU A 216 26.02 -4.17 37.19
C GLU A 216 25.13 -2.96 36.88
N LEU A 217 24.63 -2.82 35.64
CA LEU A 217 23.67 -1.77 35.29
C LEU A 217 22.39 -1.84 36.14
N GLY A 218 22.02 -3.02 36.65
CA GLY A 218 20.90 -3.17 37.59
C GLY A 218 21.10 -2.46 38.94
N SER A 219 22.30 -1.92 39.22
CA SER A 219 22.61 -1.16 40.43
C SER A 219 22.26 0.32 40.33
N LEU A 220 21.88 0.81 39.14
CA LEU A 220 21.60 2.22 38.86
C LEU A 220 20.22 2.64 39.38
N SER A 221 20.06 2.67 40.71
CA SER A 221 18.74 2.84 41.34
C SER A 221 18.00 4.15 41.02
N ASN A 222 18.68 5.18 40.52
CA ASN A 222 18.07 6.45 40.10
C ASN A 222 17.77 6.52 38.60
N LEU A 223 18.12 5.48 37.83
CA LEU A 223 17.95 5.46 36.38
C LEU A 223 16.48 5.53 36.03
N GLN A 224 16.16 6.45 35.13
CA GLN A 224 14.83 6.71 34.57
C GLN A 224 14.78 6.28 33.11
N GLU A 225 15.89 6.39 32.40
CA GLU A 225 15.97 6.06 30.98
C GLU A 225 17.23 5.25 30.68
N LEU A 226 17.02 4.13 29.98
CA LEU A 226 18.07 3.30 29.42
C LEU A 226 17.74 3.00 27.95
N ASP A 227 18.39 3.72 27.04
CA ASP A 227 18.30 3.45 25.61
C ASP A 227 19.63 2.89 25.09
N LEU A 228 19.59 1.65 24.59
CA LEU A 228 20.71 0.98 23.93
C LEU A 228 20.31 0.51 22.52
N SER A 229 19.22 1.03 21.98
CA SER A 229 18.64 0.60 20.71
C SER A 229 19.58 0.88 19.53
N TYR A 230 19.34 0.25 18.38
CA TYR A 230 20.09 0.46 17.13
C TYR A 230 21.62 0.23 17.21
N ASN A 231 22.10 -0.57 18.16
CA ASN A 231 23.52 -0.94 18.23
C ASN A 231 23.89 -2.15 17.33
N TYR A 232 22.88 -2.85 16.77
CA TYR A 232 22.91 -3.95 15.79
C TYR A 232 23.81 -5.17 16.08
N SER A 233 24.73 -5.07 17.04
CA SER A 233 25.75 -6.07 17.40
C SER A 233 25.80 -6.35 18.90
N LEU A 234 25.04 -5.60 19.72
CA LEU A 234 24.81 -5.95 21.12
C LEU A 234 24.11 -7.31 21.17
N SER A 235 24.57 -8.17 22.07
CA SER A 235 24.27 -9.60 22.08
C SER A 235 24.17 -10.11 23.53
N GLY A 236 24.35 -11.41 23.77
CA GLY A 236 24.21 -11.96 25.11
C GLY A 236 22.74 -12.14 25.50
N THR A 237 22.45 -12.03 26.80
CA THR A 237 21.11 -12.19 27.37
C THR A 237 20.74 -10.98 28.22
N LEU A 238 19.45 -10.75 28.42
CA LEU A 238 18.95 -9.76 29.37
C LEU A 238 19.28 -10.19 30.81
N PRO A 239 20.05 -9.41 31.59
CA PRO A 239 20.27 -9.66 33.01
C PRO A 239 18.97 -9.43 33.80
N SER A 240 18.64 -10.33 34.73
CA SER A 240 17.46 -10.17 35.59
C SER A 240 17.63 -9.03 36.59
N GLU A 241 18.86 -8.64 36.90
CA GLU A 241 19.20 -7.50 37.77
C GLU A 241 18.63 -6.17 37.26
N LEU A 242 18.38 -6.03 35.95
CA LEU A 242 17.71 -4.84 35.39
C LEU A 242 16.29 -4.66 35.95
N GLY A 243 15.62 -5.74 36.39
CA GLY A 243 14.33 -5.66 37.10
C GLY A 243 14.39 -4.91 38.44
N SER A 244 15.59 -4.64 38.98
CA SER A 244 15.77 -3.87 40.22
C SER A 244 15.69 -2.34 40.01
N LEU A 245 15.60 -1.87 38.77
CA LEU A 245 15.59 -0.44 38.42
C LEU A 245 14.23 0.20 38.69
N SER A 246 13.85 0.32 39.96
CA SER A 246 12.52 0.78 40.39
C SER A 246 12.12 2.20 39.97
N ASN A 247 13.05 3.02 39.47
CA ASN A 247 12.79 4.36 38.93
C ASN A 247 12.68 4.40 37.41
N LEU A 248 12.95 3.28 36.72
CA LEU A 248 13.00 3.22 35.26
C LEU A 248 11.63 3.50 34.67
N GLN A 249 11.60 4.39 33.69
CA GLN A 249 10.44 4.83 32.92
C GLN A 249 10.56 4.35 31.47
N VAL A 250 11.76 4.37 30.90
CA VAL A 250 12.03 3.93 29.53
C VAL A 250 13.13 2.87 29.54
N LEU A 251 12.84 1.73 28.93
CA LEU A 251 13.81 0.70 28.59
C LEU A 251 13.68 0.36 27.11
N ASN A 252 14.61 0.83 26.30
CA ASN A 252 14.63 0.54 24.87
C ASN A 252 15.91 -0.21 24.46
N LEU A 253 15.72 -1.42 23.95
CA LEU A 253 16.79 -2.32 23.49
C LEU A 253 16.56 -2.79 22.05
N ASP A 254 15.69 -2.09 21.30
CA ASP A 254 15.33 -2.45 19.94
C ASP A 254 16.52 -2.50 18.98
N GLU A 255 16.37 -3.24 17.88
CA GLU A 255 17.36 -3.32 16.80
C GLU A 255 18.75 -3.79 17.27
N ASN A 256 18.75 -4.77 18.19
CA ASN A 256 19.94 -5.46 18.68
C ASN A 256 19.92 -6.96 18.35
N ARG A 257 20.92 -7.72 18.83
CA ARG A 257 21.00 -9.19 18.70
C ARG A 257 20.99 -9.91 20.05
N ILE A 258 20.32 -9.33 21.05
CA ILE A 258 20.14 -9.89 22.38
C ILE A 258 19.25 -11.15 22.26
N ARG A 259 19.64 -12.20 22.98
CA ARG A 259 18.97 -13.52 22.96
C ARG A 259 18.54 -13.89 24.38
N GLY A 260 18.03 -15.11 24.54
CA GLY A 260 17.54 -15.59 25.83
C GLY A 260 16.08 -15.21 26.04
N ALA A 261 15.57 -15.40 27.25
CA ALA A 261 14.20 -15.05 27.60
C ALA A 261 14.11 -13.65 28.19
N ILE A 262 12.92 -13.06 28.15
CA ILE A 262 12.58 -11.88 28.95
C ILE A 262 12.53 -12.32 30.42
N PRO A 263 13.31 -11.72 31.34
CA PRO A 263 13.25 -12.01 32.76
C PRO A 263 11.87 -11.65 33.34
N SER A 264 11.34 -12.49 34.24
CA SER A 264 10.07 -12.19 34.93
C SER A 264 10.18 -10.98 35.86
N GLU A 265 11.39 -10.70 36.36
CA GLU A 265 11.73 -9.54 37.19
C GLU A 265 11.46 -8.21 36.49
N PHE A 266 11.29 -8.19 35.16
CA PHE A 266 10.88 -6.97 34.45
C PHE A 266 9.46 -6.53 34.84
N GLY A 267 8.64 -7.43 35.40
CA GLY A 267 7.35 -7.07 36.01
C GLY A 267 7.47 -6.20 37.27
N ASP A 268 8.65 -6.16 37.92
CA ASP A 268 8.88 -5.35 39.13
C ASP A 268 9.14 -3.86 38.80
N LEU A 269 9.28 -3.50 37.51
CA LEU A 269 9.55 -2.14 37.03
C LEU A 269 8.31 -1.25 37.10
N SER A 270 7.77 -1.04 38.29
CA SER A 270 6.46 -0.41 38.52
C SER A 270 6.26 1.01 37.95
N LYS A 271 7.33 1.74 37.60
CA LYS A 271 7.27 3.07 36.96
C LYS A 271 7.44 3.05 35.44
N LEU A 272 7.68 1.87 34.85
CA LEU A 272 7.95 1.73 33.43
C LEU A 272 6.75 2.18 32.61
N GLN A 273 7.03 3.03 31.62
CA GLN A 273 6.08 3.59 30.67
C GLN A 273 6.34 3.02 29.27
N GLU A 274 7.59 2.74 28.94
CA GLU A 274 8.01 2.20 27.65
C GLU A 274 8.95 1.01 27.81
N LEU A 275 8.62 -0.08 27.12
CA LEU A 275 9.43 -1.29 27.02
C LEU A 275 9.56 -1.73 25.56
N GLY A 276 10.70 -1.39 24.94
CA GLY A 276 11.12 -1.86 23.62
C GLY A 276 12.16 -2.96 23.72
N LEU A 277 11.84 -4.17 23.24
CA LEU A 277 12.71 -5.35 23.28
C LEU A 277 12.81 -6.07 21.93
N GLY A 278 12.60 -5.38 20.81
CA GLY A 278 12.68 -5.90 19.45
C GLY A 278 14.09 -6.33 19.06
N SER A 279 14.41 -7.63 19.17
CA SER A 279 15.78 -8.11 19.00
C SER A 279 15.89 -9.56 18.48
N SER A 280 16.35 -10.51 19.30
CA SER A 280 16.45 -11.93 18.95
C SER A 280 16.07 -12.82 20.14
N LEU A 281 15.14 -12.33 20.95
CA LEU A 281 14.67 -12.96 22.17
C LEU A 281 13.88 -14.24 21.86
N THR A 282 13.85 -15.12 22.84
CA THR A 282 13.25 -16.46 22.82
C THR A 282 12.48 -16.68 24.12
N GLY A 283 11.97 -17.89 24.37
CA GLY A 283 11.18 -18.14 25.57
C GLY A 283 9.73 -17.68 25.41
N THR A 284 9.07 -17.34 26.51
CA THR A 284 7.68 -16.86 26.54
C THR A 284 7.63 -15.41 26.97
N ILE A 285 6.52 -14.73 26.66
CA ILE A 285 6.19 -13.45 27.29
C ILE A 285 5.84 -13.75 28.76
N PRO A 286 6.56 -13.21 29.77
CA PRO A 286 6.22 -13.41 31.18
C PRO A 286 4.85 -12.80 31.52
N SER A 287 4.05 -13.49 32.32
CA SER A 287 2.76 -12.96 32.80
C SER A 287 2.92 -11.76 33.73
N GLU A 288 4.07 -11.67 34.41
CA GLU A 288 4.46 -10.60 35.32
C GLU A 288 4.53 -9.24 34.61
N LEU A 289 4.72 -9.20 33.29
CA LEU A 289 4.61 -7.95 32.52
C LEU A 289 3.21 -7.32 32.63
N GLY A 290 2.18 -8.11 32.93
CA GLY A 290 0.83 -7.61 33.21
C GLY A 290 0.70 -6.79 34.51
N GLU A 291 1.73 -6.78 35.37
CA GLU A 291 1.75 -5.99 36.61
C GLU A 291 2.20 -4.53 36.39
N LEU A 292 2.71 -4.20 35.19
CA LEU A 292 3.24 -2.89 34.81
C LEU A 292 2.14 -1.86 34.57
N SER A 293 1.43 -1.47 35.63
CA SER A 293 0.24 -0.62 35.52
C SER A 293 0.46 0.77 34.88
N ASN A 294 1.70 1.28 34.82
CA ASN A 294 2.04 2.55 34.17
C ASN A 294 2.46 2.41 32.70
N LEU A 295 2.57 1.18 32.19
CA LEU A 295 3.07 0.91 30.85
C LEU A 295 2.12 1.47 29.80
N GLN A 296 2.69 2.24 28.86
CA GLN A 296 2.01 2.88 27.74
C GLN A 296 2.42 2.24 26.42
N VAL A 297 3.69 1.82 26.29
CA VAL A 297 4.24 1.21 25.07
C VAL A 297 4.88 -0.13 25.43
N LEU A 298 4.42 -1.19 24.78
CA LEU A 298 5.02 -2.53 24.85
C LEU A 298 5.33 -3.03 23.44
N GLU A 299 6.60 -2.99 23.08
CA GLU A 299 7.12 -3.40 21.79
C GLU A 299 8.01 -4.63 21.95
N LEU A 300 7.48 -5.80 21.57
CA LEU A 300 8.20 -7.08 21.57
C LEU A 300 8.31 -7.66 20.15
N ASN A 301 8.16 -6.80 19.14
CA ASN A 301 8.21 -7.12 17.72
C ASN A 301 9.55 -7.73 17.29
N VAL A 302 9.58 -8.38 16.12
CA VAL A 302 10.81 -8.90 15.49
C VAL A 302 11.66 -9.76 16.44
N ASN A 303 11.02 -10.74 17.08
CA ASN A 303 11.68 -11.66 18.00
C ASN A 303 11.39 -13.13 17.63
N SER A 304 11.84 -14.06 18.48
CA SER A 304 11.48 -15.48 18.41
C SER A 304 10.72 -15.93 19.66
N LEU A 305 9.94 -15.03 20.27
CA LEU A 305 9.09 -15.33 21.43
C LEU A 305 8.05 -16.38 21.06
N SER A 306 7.79 -17.28 21.98
CA SER A 306 6.95 -18.47 21.82
C SER A 306 5.93 -18.57 22.95
N GLY A 307 5.13 -19.63 22.95
CA GLY A 307 4.04 -19.74 23.93
C GLY A 307 2.83 -18.91 23.54
N THR A 308 1.93 -18.69 24.50
CA THR A 308 0.70 -17.92 24.30
C THR A 308 0.90 -16.46 24.67
N ILE A 309 0.04 -15.58 24.16
CA ILE A 309 -0.10 -14.22 24.69
C ILE A 309 -0.71 -14.36 26.10
N PRO A 310 -0.04 -13.87 27.17
CA PRO A 310 -0.59 -13.96 28.53
C PRO A 310 -1.87 -13.12 28.65
N PRO A 311 -2.98 -13.65 29.20
CA PRO A 311 -4.19 -12.88 29.45
C PRO A 311 -3.95 -11.73 30.44
N GLU A 312 -2.95 -11.84 31.31
CA GLU A 312 -2.56 -10.81 32.28
C GLU A 312 -2.20 -9.48 31.62
N LEU A 313 -1.73 -9.49 30.36
CA LEU A 313 -1.50 -8.26 29.59
C LEU A 313 -2.77 -7.41 29.46
N GLY A 314 -3.97 -8.00 29.52
CA GLY A 314 -5.23 -7.28 29.55
C GLY A 314 -5.43 -6.39 30.79
N SER A 315 -4.57 -6.50 31.80
CA SER A 315 -4.60 -5.66 33.01
C SER A 315 -3.91 -4.30 32.83
N LEU A 316 -3.19 -4.10 31.71
CA LEU A 316 -2.39 -2.91 31.42
C LEU A 316 -3.28 -1.73 31.00
N SER A 317 -4.04 -1.18 31.94
CA SER A 317 -5.08 -0.18 31.64
C SER A 317 -4.57 1.12 31.01
N ASN A 318 -3.28 1.47 31.13
CA ASN A 318 -2.66 2.65 30.51
C ASN A 318 -2.01 2.36 29.14
N LEU A 319 -2.02 1.11 28.68
CA LEU A 319 -1.36 0.70 27.45
C LEU A 319 -2.00 1.37 26.23
N GLN A 320 -1.17 1.98 25.40
CA GLN A 320 -1.52 2.67 24.16
C GLN A 320 -1.02 1.89 22.94
N VAL A 321 0.17 1.28 23.03
CA VAL A 321 0.77 0.50 21.95
C VAL A 321 1.09 -0.91 22.45
N LEU A 322 0.56 -1.91 21.75
CA LEU A 322 0.96 -3.30 21.90
C LEU A 322 1.40 -3.85 20.55
N ASP A 323 2.71 -3.96 20.35
CA ASP A 323 3.30 -4.56 19.15
C ASP A 323 4.01 -5.88 19.48
N LEU A 324 3.44 -6.98 18.97
CA LEU A 324 4.01 -8.33 19.06
C LEU A 324 4.33 -8.90 17.67
N GLU A 325 4.48 -8.06 16.65
CA GLU A 325 4.70 -8.44 15.26
C GLU A 325 5.90 -9.38 15.11
N THR A 326 5.86 -10.33 14.18
CA THR A 326 7.01 -11.16 13.80
C THR A 326 7.57 -11.93 15.01
N ASN A 327 6.76 -12.82 15.55
CA ASN A 327 7.14 -13.74 16.62
C ASN A 327 6.74 -15.20 16.30
N ARG A 328 6.94 -16.11 17.24
CA ARG A 328 6.54 -17.52 17.18
C ARG A 328 5.40 -17.84 18.15
N LEU A 329 4.61 -16.83 18.52
CA LEU A 329 3.47 -16.94 19.42
C LEU A 329 2.42 -17.90 18.84
N ARG A 330 1.76 -18.65 19.72
CA ARG A 330 0.74 -19.65 19.39
C ARG A 330 -0.47 -19.51 20.30
N GLY A 331 -1.55 -20.22 19.99
CA GLY A 331 -2.78 -20.16 20.79
C GLY A 331 -3.77 -19.13 20.26
N GLY A 332 -4.88 -18.97 20.99
CA GLY A 332 -5.89 -17.95 20.72
C GLY A 332 -5.51 -16.58 21.24
N LEU A 333 -6.15 -15.54 20.69
CA LEU A 333 -6.12 -14.20 21.25
C LEU A 333 -6.92 -14.22 22.57
N PRO A 334 -6.33 -13.80 23.70
CA PRO A 334 -7.06 -13.65 24.95
C PRO A 334 -8.17 -12.60 24.84
N SER A 335 -9.36 -12.89 25.34
CA SER A 335 -10.47 -11.93 25.40
C SER A 335 -10.15 -10.74 26.33
N GLU A 336 -9.28 -10.95 27.30
CA GLU A 336 -8.82 -9.96 28.26
C GLU A 336 -8.15 -8.75 27.59
N LEU A 337 -7.58 -8.92 26.39
CA LEU A 337 -7.05 -7.80 25.59
C LEU A 337 -8.12 -6.74 25.29
N GLY A 338 -9.40 -7.12 25.25
CA GLY A 338 -10.53 -6.18 25.11
C GLY A 338 -10.71 -5.22 26.29
N SER A 339 -9.99 -5.43 27.40
CA SER A 339 -10.02 -4.55 28.59
C SER A 339 -9.06 -3.35 28.49
N LEU A 340 -8.22 -3.30 27.44
CA LEU A 340 -7.20 -2.26 27.24
C LEU A 340 -7.82 -0.96 26.71
N SER A 341 -8.60 -0.29 27.56
CA SER A 341 -9.43 0.85 27.12
C SER A 341 -8.68 2.04 26.51
N ASN A 342 -7.38 2.21 26.79
CA ASN A 342 -6.54 3.27 26.23
C ASN A 342 -5.75 2.85 24.99
N LEU A 343 -5.90 1.60 24.54
CA LEU A 343 -5.11 1.05 23.43
C LEU A 343 -5.45 1.77 22.13
N GLN A 344 -4.42 2.22 21.43
CA GLN A 344 -4.46 2.91 20.15
C GLN A 344 -3.94 2.01 19.02
N VAL A 345 -2.90 1.22 19.29
CA VAL A 345 -2.29 0.31 18.30
C VAL A 345 -2.25 -1.11 18.85
N LEU A 346 -2.82 -2.05 18.11
CA LEU A 346 -2.70 -3.48 18.34
C LEU A 346 -2.16 -4.17 17.09
N ASN A 347 -0.86 -4.49 17.12
CA ASN A 347 -0.18 -5.19 16.04
C ASN A 347 0.25 -6.59 16.49
N LEU A 348 -0.40 -7.63 15.98
CA LEU A 348 -0.05 -9.03 16.24
C LEU A 348 0.38 -9.76 14.96
N ALA A 349 0.74 -9.04 13.91
CA ALA A 349 0.97 -9.63 12.59
C ALA A 349 2.19 -10.57 12.53
N LYS A 350 2.18 -11.47 11.54
CA LYS A 350 3.29 -12.38 11.22
C LYS A 350 3.69 -13.33 12.35
N SER A 351 2.83 -13.55 13.34
CA SER A 351 2.98 -14.59 14.37
C SER A 351 2.28 -15.88 13.95
N TYR A 352 2.49 -16.36 12.70
CA TYR A 352 1.76 -17.38 11.91
C TYR A 352 1.27 -18.68 12.61
N ARG A 353 1.49 -18.87 13.91
CA ARG A 353 0.96 -19.95 14.74
C ARG A 353 -0.17 -19.49 15.69
N LEU A 354 -0.54 -18.20 15.73
CA LEU A 354 -1.77 -17.74 16.37
C LEU A 354 -2.97 -18.29 15.60
N TYR A 355 -3.93 -18.91 16.31
CA TYR A 355 -5.08 -19.61 15.75
C TYR A 355 -6.33 -19.35 16.60
N GLY A 356 -7.49 -19.87 16.18
CA GLY A 356 -8.74 -19.70 16.93
C GLY A 356 -9.50 -18.48 16.45
N THR A 357 -10.52 -18.06 17.20
CA THR A 357 -11.44 -17.00 16.79
C THR A 357 -10.97 -15.62 17.21
N LEU A 358 -11.43 -14.60 16.49
CA LEU A 358 -11.29 -13.22 16.90
C LEU A 358 -12.26 -12.93 18.06
N PRO A 359 -11.80 -12.53 19.27
CA PRO A 359 -12.69 -12.24 20.40
C PRO A 359 -13.57 -11.02 20.13
N SER A 360 -14.87 -11.11 20.43
CA SER A 360 -15.80 -9.98 20.33
C SER A 360 -15.47 -8.84 21.29
N GLU A 361 -14.79 -9.15 22.40
CA GLU A 361 -14.35 -8.19 23.40
C GLU A 361 -13.41 -7.12 22.84
N LEU A 362 -12.70 -7.40 21.74
CA LEU A 362 -11.88 -6.40 21.03
C LEU A 362 -12.72 -5.21 20.54
N GLY A 363 -14.03 -5.38 20.31
CA GLY A 363 -14.95 -4.28 20.00
C GLY A 363 -15.10 -3.26 21.14
N SER A 364 -14.60 -3.54 22.34
CA SER A 364 -14.63 -2.62 23.49
C SER A 364 -13.49 -1.59 23.49
N LEU A 365 -12.52 -1.72 22.57
CA LEU A 365 -11.32 -0.89 22.50
C LEU A 365 -11.60 0.47 21.85
N SER A 366 -12.42 1.30 22.50
CA SER A 366 -12.94 2.54 21.92
C SER A 366 -11.89 3.57 21.45
N ASN A 367 -10.65 3.51 21.92
CA ASN A 367 -9.55 4.39 21.50
C ASN A 367 -8.68 3.80 20.38
N LEU A 368 -8.98 2.58 19.92
CA LEU A 368 -8.15 1.87 18.93
C LEU A 368 -8.18 2.60 17.59
N GLN A 369 -7.00 2.87 17.05
CA GLN A 369 -6.76 3.52 15.77
C GLN A 369 -6.25 2.51 14.74
N GLU A 370 -5.46 1.52 15.18
CA GLU A 370 -4.88 0.51 14.31
C GLU A 370 -5.03 -0.90 14.87
N LEU A 371 -5.63 -1.79 14.07
CA LEU A 371 -5.76 -3.21 14.35
C LEU A 371 -5.17 -4.01 13.19
N VAL A 372 -3.99 -4.60 13.42
CA VAL A 372 -3.29 -5.42 12.42
C VAL A 372 -3.13 -6.84 12.94
N LEU A 373 -3.87 -7.77 12.35
CA LEU A 373 -3.87 -9.18 12.68
C LEU A 373 -3.61 -10.00 11.42
N LYS A 374 -2.35 -10.34 11.13
CA LYS A 374 -1.96 -11.22 10.00
C LYS A 374 -1.49 -12.60 10.49
N ASN A 375 -2.42 -13.54 10.71
CA ASN A 375 -2.16 -14.80 11.44
C ASN A 375 -2.92 -16.02 10.85
N ASN A 376 -3.23 -17.05 11.63
CA ASN A 376 -4.03 -18.20 11.20
C ASN A 376 -5.40 -18.22 11.90
N LEU A 377 -6.00 -17.04 12.13
CA LEU A 377 -7.30 -16.90 12.80
C LEU A 377 -8.43 -17.49 11.94
N THR A 378 -9.43 -18.06 12.60
CA THR A 378 -10.58 -18.74 11.99
C THR A 378 -11.88 -18.18 12.55
N GLY A 379 -13.04 -18.64 12.05
CA GLY A 379 -14.34 -18.15 12.51
C GLY A 379 -14.71 -16.84 11.83
N THR A 380 -15.72 -16.16 12.34
CA THR A 380 -16.28 -14.95 11.72
C THR A 380 -15.60 -13.68 12.22
N ILE A 381 -15.70 -12.61 11.43
CA ILE A 381 -15.43 -11.25 11.91
C ILE A 381 -16.58 -10.87 12.87
N PRO A 382 -16.34 -10.57 14.16
CA PRO A 382 -17.38 -10.14 15.09
C PRO A 382 -17.95 -8.78 14.69
N SER A 383 -19.28 -8.61 14.76
CA SER A 383 -19.92 -7.34 14.44
C SER A 383 -19.60 -6.25 15.48
N GLU A 384 -19.19 -6.64 16.69
CA GLU A 384 -18.75 -5.75 17.75
C GLU A 384 -17.56 -4.88 17.34
N LEU A 385 -16.73 -5.32 16.37
CA LEU A 385 -15.65 -4.48 15.82
C LEU A 385 -16.17 -3.19 15.20
N GLY A 386 -17.43 -3.16 14.73
CA GLY A 386 -18.09 -1.94 14.26
C GLY A 386 -18.24 -0.86 15.35
N SER A 387 -17.97 -1.17 16.62
CA SER A 387 -18.00 -0.19 17.72
C SER A 387 -16.72 0.65 17.82
N LEU A 388 -15.67 0.30 17.06
CA LEU A 388 -14.35 0.94 17.12
C LEU A 388 -14.32 2.24 16.29
N THR A 389 -15.14 3.22 16.63
CA THR A 389 -15.35 4.42 15.79
C THR A 389 -14.11 5.29 15.55
N ASN A 390 -13.04 5.12 16.33
CA ASN A 390 -11.74 5.80 16.14
C ASN A 390 -10.78 5.04 15.21
N LEU A 391 -11.14 3.83 14.77
CA LEU A 391 -10.28 2.97 13.97
C LEU A 391 -10.03 3.59 12.60
N GLN A 392 -8.75 3.69 12.24
CA GLN A 392 -8.25 4.19 10.97
C GLN A 392 -7.74 3.05 10.09
N VAL A 393 -7.15 2.01 10.69
CA VAL A 393 -6.62 0.85 9.98
C VAL A 393 -7.19 -0.44 10.55
N LEU A 394 -7.86 -1.21 9.68
CA LEU A 394 -8.27 -2.59 9.94
C LEU A 394 -7.62 -3.51 8.90
N ASP A 395 -6.54 -4.19 9.29
CA ASP A 395 -5.86 -5.18 8.45
C ASP A 395 -5.97 -6.57 9.07
N LEU A 396 -6.86 -7.39 8.51
CA LEU A 396 -7.08 -8.79 8.91
C LEU A 396 -6.58 -9.77 7.84
N LYS A 397 -5.66 -9.34 6.95
CA LYS A 397 -5.24 -10.15 5.80
C LYS A 397 -4.54 -11.44 6.17
N THR A 398 -4.52 -12.38 5.22
CA THR A 398 -3.81 -13.66 5.34
C THR A 398 -4.22 -14.42 6.59
N ASN A 399 -5.49 -14.37 7.00
CA ASN A 399 -6.06 -15.30 7.98
C ASN A 399 -6.91 -16.37 7.27
N ARG A 400 -7.71 -17.10 8.05
CA ARG A 400 -8.68 -18.09 7.58
C ARG A 400 -10.09 -17.72 8.07
N LEU A 401 -10.37 -16.43 8.24
CA LEU A 401 -11.68 -15.94 8.66
C LEU A 401 -12.71 -16.31 7.58
N SER A 402 -13.92 -16.63 8.00
CA SER A 402 -15.01 -17.07 7.14
C SER A 402 -16.34 -16.43 7.52
N GLY A 403 -17.41 -16.72 6.78
CA GLY A 403 -18.70 -16.06 6.97
C GLY A 403 -18.75 -14.70 6.26
N THR A 404 -19.77 -13.91 6.59
CA THR A 404 -20.04 -12.63 5.92
C THR A 404 -19.24 -11.49 6.49
N ILE A 405 -19.01 -10.44 5.69
CA ILE A 405 -18.54 -9.15 6.18
C ILE A 405 -19.69 -8.51 6.99
N PRO A 406 -19.52 -8.18 8.29
CA PRO A 406 -20.56 -7.52 9.07
C PRO A 406 -20.85 -6.12 8.54
N SER A 407 -22.13 -5.79 8.37
CA SER A 407 -22.56 -4.45 7.95
C SER A 407 -22.19 -3.39 8.98
N GLU A 408 -22.06 -3.75 10.26
CA GLU A 408 -21.66 -2.85 11.34
C GLU A 408 -20.27 -2.24 11.16
N LEU A 409 -19.40 -2.81 10.30
CA LEU A 409 -18.13 -2.18 9.93
C LEU A 409 -18.31 -0.82 9.24
N SER A 410 -19.51 -0.52 8.70
CA SER A 410 -19.86 0.82 8.19
C SER A 410 -19.85 1.91 9.27
N ASN A 411 -20.00 1.55 10.55
CA ASN A 411 -19.94 2.51 11.66
C ASN A 411 -18.53 3.07 11.90
N LEU A 412 -17.49 2.51 11.28
CA LEU A 412 -16.09 2.92 11.42
C LEU A 412 -15.79 4.20 10.64
N SER A 413 -16.46 5.29 10.99
CA SER A 413 -16.44 6.55 10.23
C SER A 413 -15.05 7.17 10.01
N ASN A 414 -14.04 6.83 10.82
CA ASN A 414 -12.65 7.29 10.65
C ASN A 414 -11.76 6.34 9.84
N LEU A 415 -12.31 5.21 9.35
CA LEU A 415 -11.54 4.17 8.70
C LEU A 415 -10.97 4.67 7.37
N GLN A 416 -9.65 4.55 7.23
CA GLN A 416 -8.89 4.91 6.04
C GLN A 416 -8.46 3.67 5.27
N LYS A 417 -8.24 2.55 5.96
CA LYS A 417 -7.76 1.30 5.36
C LYS A 417 -8.54 0.10 5.86
N LEU A 418 -9.15 -0.65 4.94
CA LEU A 418 -9.85 -1.90 5.20
C LEU A 418 -9.28 -3.02 4.32
N VAL A 419 -8.58 -3.97 4.96
CA VAL A 419 -7.96 -5.11 4.27
C VAL A 419 -8.45 -6.43 4.86
N LEU A 420 -9.18 -7.22 4.07
CA LEU A 420 -9.83 -8.46 4.51
C LEU A 420 -9.53 -9.70 3.63
N GLU A 421 -8.32 -9.85 3.09
CA GLU A 421 -7.89 -11.06 2.35
C GLU A 421 -8.02 -12.36 3.20
N ASN A 422 -9.06 -13.17 2.98
CA ASN A 422 -9.52 -14.26 3.87
C ASN A 422 -10.35 -15.34 3.13
N ASN A 423 -11.16 -16.15 3.84
CA ASN A 423 -12.14 -17.06 3.25
C ASN A 423 -13.59 -16.54 3.43
N LEU A 424 -13.79 -15.21 3.35
CA LEU A 424 -15.09 -14.57 3.56
C LEU A 424 -16.04 -14.91 2.41
N SER A 425 -17.33 -14.92 2.68
CA SER A 425 -18.38 -15.28 1.71
C SER A 425 -19.61 -14.38 1.85
N GLY A 426 -20.60 -14.55 0.97
CA GLY A 426 -21.77 -13.67 0.92
C GLY A 426 -21.49 -12.37 0.18
N THR A 427 -22.37 -11.38 0.32
CA THR A 427 -22.29 -10.12 -0.41
C THR A 427 -21.40 -9.10 0.28
N ILE A 428 -20.86 -8.16 -0.50
CA ILE A 428 -20.30 -6.92 0.03
C ILE A 428 -21.49 -6.08 0.55
N PRO A 429 -21.56 -5.72 1.84
CA PRO A 429 -22.65 -4.88 2.38
C PRO A 429 -22.63 -3.49 1.72
N SER A 430 -23.80 -3.02 1.27
CA SER A 430 -23.94 -1.69 0.65
C SER A 430 -23.62 -0.56 1.63
N GLU A 431 -23.84 -0.79 2.93
CA GLU A 431 -23.55 0.16 4.01
C GLU A 431 -22.06 0.53 4.09
N LEU A 432 -21.16 -0.30 3.55
CA LEU A 432 -19.73 0.06 3.48
C LEU A 432 -19.46 1.28 2.59
N GLY A 433 -20.40 1.66 1.72
CA GLY A 433 -20.36 2.92 0.97
C GLY A 433 -20.43 4.17 1.87
N GLU A 434 -20.85 4.05 3.13
CA GLU A 434 -20.90 5.17 4.08
C GLU A 434 -19.52 5.57 4.64
N LEU A 435 -18.47 4.78 4.38
CA LEU A 435 -17.10 5.00 4.88
C LEU A 435 -16.37 6.12 4.12
N SER A 436 -16.84 7.36 4.24
CA SER A 436 -16.36 8.49 3.43
C SER A 436 -14.86 8.80 3.57
N ASN A 437 -14.18 8.34 4.63
CA ASN A 437 -12.73 8.54 4.84
C ASN A 437 -11.86 7.41 4.26
N LEU A 438 -12.47 6.35 3.70
CA LEU A 438 -11.76 5.18 3.22
C LEU A 438 -10.91 5.53 1.99
N GLN A 439 -9.64 5.16 2.05
CA GLN A 439 -8.63 5.38 1.00
C GLN A 439 -8.22 4.06 0.35
N GLU A 440 -8.14 2.98 1.13
CA GLU A 440 -7.75 1.65 0.66
C GLU A 440 -8.81 0.62 1.06
N PHE A 441 -9.42 0.00 0.05
CA PHE A 441 -10.44 -1.04 0.23
C PHE A 441 -10.03 -2.32 -0.51
N VAL A 442 -9.56 -3.30 0.26
CA VAL A 442 -8.92 -4.52 -0.27
C VAL A 442 -9.65 -5.75 0.24
N LEU A 443 -10.39 -6.41 -0.65
CA LEU A 443 -11.16 -7.63 -0.39
C LEU A 443 -10.77 -8.78 -1.32
N HIS A 444 -9.66 -8.67 -2.04
CA HIS A 444 -9.21 -9.71 -2.97
C HIS A 444 -8.94 -11.05 -2.26
N TRP A 445 -8.86 -12.14 -3.03
CA TRP A 445 -8.69 -13.52 -2.50
C TRP A 445 -9.70 -13.85 -1.40
N ASN A 446 -10.98 -13.74 -1.70
CA ASN A 446 -12.07 -14.21 -0.85
C ASN A 446 -13.05 -15.07 -1.68
N ASN A 447 -14.17 -15.46 -1.08
CA ASN A 447 -15.26 -16.18 -1.73
C ASN A 447 -16.55 -15.32 -1.75
N LEU A 448 -16.41 -14.00 -1.86
CA LEU A 448 -17.52 -13.05 -1.92
C LEU A 448 -18.33 -13.26 -3.20
N SER A 449 -19.64 -13.04 -3.14
CA SER A 449 -20.57 -13.27 -4.24
C SER A 449 -21.66 -12.18 -4.30
N GLY A 450 -22.52 -12.26 -5.31
CA GLY A 450 -23.56 -11.23 -5.54
C GLY A 450 -23.03 -10.02 -6.28
N THR A 451 -23.81 -8.95 -6.31
CA THR A 451 -23.51 -7.74 -7.09
C THR A 451 -22.56 -6.81 -6.37
N LEU A 452 -21.78 -6.04 -7.14
CA LEU A 452 -21.01 -4.92 -6.63
C LEU A 452 -21.99 -3.78 -6.24
N PRO A 453 -22.04 -3.33 -4.97
CA PRO A 453 -22.97 -2.27 -4.56
C PRO A 453 -22.66 -0.93 -5.23
N SER A 454 -23.69 -0.21 -5.69
CA SER A 454 -23.55 1.12 -6.28
C SER A 454 -23.09 2.16 -5.26
N GLU A 455 -23.41 1.95 -3.98
CA GLU A 455 -23.03 2.81 -2.85
C GLU A 455 -21.52 2.93 -2.68
N LEU A 456 -20.72 1.99 -3.23
CA LEU A 456 -19.26 2.14 -3.25
C LEU A 456 -18.79 3.36 -4.05
N GLY A 457 -19.62 3.90 -4.95
CA GLY A 457 -19.36 5.17 -5.64
C GLY A 457 -19.36 6.40 -4.72
N GLU A 458 -19.90 6.30 -3.50
CA GLU A 458 -19.93 7.39 -2.52
C GLU A 458 -18.61 7.56 -1.75
N LEU A 459 -17.65 6.65 -1.92
CA LEU A 459 -16.35 6.64 -1.25
C LEU A 459 -15.37 7.66 -1.85
N SER A 460 -15.72 8.95 -1.78
CA SER A 460 -15.01 10.04 -2.46
C SER A 460 -13.49 10.16 -2.19
N ASN A 461 -12.97 9.61 -1.09
CA ASN A 461 -11.54 9.59 -0.75
C ASN A 461 -10.79 8.33 -1.23
N LEU A 462 -11.48 7.38 -1.87
CA LEU A 462 -10.92 6.09 -2.23
C LEU A 462 -9.84 6.23 -3.30
N GLN A 463 -8.68 5.63 -3.05
CA GLN A 463 -7.50 5.60 -3.92
C GLN A 463 -7.28 4.20 -4.49
N THR A 464 -7.56 3.16 -3.70
CA THR A 464 -7.35 1.76 -4.09
C THR A 464 -8.61 0.95 -3.82
N LEU A 465 -9.12 0.28 -4.86
CA LEU A 465 -10.20 -0.70 -4.77
C LEU A 465 -9.74 -2.03 -5.40
N GLU A 466 -9.49 -3.03 -4.56
CA GLU A 466 -9.06 -4.36 -4.98
C GLU A 466 -10.08 -5.43 -4.57
N LEU A 467 -10.82 -5.96 -5.55
CA LEU A 467 -11.86 -6.97 -5.36
C LEU A 467 -11.60 -8.24 -6.18
N TYR A 468 -10.41 -8.37 -6.77
CA TYR A 468 -10.07 -9.47 -7.66
C TYR A 468 -10.10 -10.84 -6.96
N GLU A 469 -10.20 -11.92 -7.74
CA GLU A 469 -10.24 -13.31 -7.21
C GLU A 469 -11.35 -13.50 -6.16
N ASN A 470 -12.58 -13.28 -6.62
CA ASN A 470 -13.82 -13.50 -5.88
C ASN A 470 -14.87 -14.13 -6.83
N ASN A 471 -16.11 -14.30 -6.35
CA ASN A 471 -17.24 -14.77 -7.17
C ASN A 471 -18.29 -13.65 -7.40
N LEU A 472 -17.86 -12.39 -7.50
CA LEU A 472 -18.77 -11.26 -7.74
C LEU A 472 -19.41 -11.37 -9.12
N SER A 473 -20.68 -11.00 -9.24
CA SER A 473 -21.46 -11.10 -10.48
C SER A 473 -22.30 -9.84 -10.73
N GLY A 474 -23.07 -9.82 -11.81
CA GLY A 474 -23.83 -8.63 -12.21
C GLY A 474 -22.95 -7.57 -12.88
N THR A 475 -23.42 -6.33 -12.96
CA THR A 475 -22.75 -5.27 -13.71
C THR A 475 -21.77 -4.47 -12.85
N ILE A 476 -20.76 -3.88 -13.47
CA ILE A 476 -19.95 -2.83 -12.85
C ILE A 476 -20.84 -1.57 -12.72
N PRO A 477 -21.10 -1.04 -11.51
CA PRO A 477 -21.94 0.15 -11.32
C PRO A 477 -21.31 1.40 -11.96
N SER A 478 -22.13 2.25 -12.57
CA SER A 478 -21.67 3.51 -13.16
C SER A 478 -21.17 4.52 -12.11
N GLU A 479 -21.66 4.40 -10.88
CA GLU A 479 -21.33 5.24 -9.73
C GLU A 479 -19.85 5.15 -9.35
N LEU A 480 -19.16 4.05 -9.68
CA LEU A 480 -17.71 3.97 -9.50
C LEU A 480 -16.95 5.02 -10.30
N GLY A 481 -17.55 5.57 -11.35
CA GLY A 481 -17.01 6.71 -12.12
C GLY A 481 -16.98 8.03 -11.36
N GLU A 482 -17.63 8.14 -10.20
CA GLU A 482 -17.62 9.34 -9.36
C GLU A 482 -16.41 9.40 -8.41
N LEU A 483 -15.61 8.32 -8.33
CA LEU A 483 -14.46 8.18 -7.44
C LEU A 483 -13.23 8.95 -7.94
N SER A 484 -13.29 10.28 -7.97
CA SER A 484 -12.27 11.13 -8.60
C SER A 484 -10.82 10.95 -8.07
N ASN A 485 -10.63 10.38 -6.88
CA ASN A 485 -9.32 10.12 -6.27
C ASN A 485 -8.76 8.71 -6.58
N LEU A 486 -9.52 7.85 -7.26
CA LEU A 486 -9.15 6.46 -7.50
C LEU A 486 -7.93 6.36 -8.42
N GLN A 487 -6.93 5.61 -7.96
CA GLN A 487 -5.67 5.33 -8.65
C GLN A 487 -5.60 3.88 -9.13
N THR A 488 -6.18 2.96 -8.37
CA THR A 488 -6.13 1.52 -8.65
C THR A 488 -7.54 0.92 -8.55
N LEU A 489 -7.99 0.28 -9.63
CA LEU A 489 -9.24 -0.48 -9.69
C LEU A 489 -8.96 -1.89 -10.24
N GLU A 490 -9.05 -2.89 -9.37
CA GLU A 490 -8.80 -4.29 -9.72
C GLU A 490 -10.02 -5.17 -9.44
N LEU A 491 -10.68 -5.61 -10.51
CA LEU A 491 -11.89 -6.44 -10.47
C LEU A 491 -11.72 -7.79 -11.21
N TYR A 492 -10.50 -8.16 -11.58
CA TYR A 492 -10.24 -9.35 -12.39
C TYR A 492 -10.53 -10.67 -11.65
N ASN A 493 -10.60 -11.79 -12.37
CA ASN A 493 -10.92 -13.11 -11.79
C ASN A 493 -12.23 -13.07 -10.95
N ASN A 494 -13.31 -12.64 -11.58
CA ASN A 494 -14.67 -12.61 -11.01
C ASN A 494 -15.67 -13.15 -12.06
N SER A 495 -16.97 -12.97 -11.84
CA SER A 495 -18.05 -13.31 -12.79
C SER A 495 -18.87 -12.07 -13.20
N LEU A 496 -18.23 -10.89 -13.26
CA LEU A 496 -18.88 -9.64 -13.64
C LEU A 496 -19.27 -9.68 -15.12
N GLY A 497 -20.41 -9.09 -15.45
CA GLY A 497 -20.91 -9.00 -16.82
C GLY A 497 -21.54 -7.67 -17.17
N GLY A 498 -22.17 -7.60 -18.34
CA GLY A 498 -22.65 -6.32 -18.88
C GLY A 498 -21.54 -5.53 -19.58
N THR A 499 -21.87 -4.30 -19.97
CA THR A 499 -20.93 -3.36 -20.59
C THR A 499 -20.08 -2.64 -19.54
N ILE A 500 -18.85 -2.28 -19.89
CA ILE A 500 -18.00 -1.40 -19.06
C ILE A 500 -18.62 0.02 -19.07
N PRO A 501 -18.95 0.62 -17.91
CA PRO A 501 -19.53 1.96 -17.87
C PRO A 501 -18.58 3.04 -18.41
N SER A 502 -19.06 3.93 -19.28
CA SER A 502 -18.27 5.06 -19.78
C SER A 502 -17.89 6.06 -18.68
N SER A 503 -18.63 6.09 -17.57
CA SER A 503 -18.32 6.92 -16.40
C SER A 503 -16.98 6.60 -15.75
N LEU A 504 -16.42 5.38 -15.91
CA LEU A 504 -15.05 5.09 -15.49
C LEU A 504 -14.02 5.96 -16.24
N GLY A 505 -14.40 6.50 -17.41
CA GLY A 505 -13.68 7.53 -18.13
C GLY A 505 -13.48 8.85 -17.36
N ASN A 506 -14.26 9.11 -16.31
CA ASN A 506 -14.15 10.31 -15.48
C ASN A 506 -13.01 10.21 -14.43
N LEU A 507 -12.42 9.02 -14.24
CA LEU A 507 -11.43 8.74 -13.21
C LEU A 507 -10.04 9.26 -13.63
N THR A 508 -9.85 10.58 -13.63
CA THR A 508 -8.64 11.22 -14.17
C THR A 508 -7.33 10.89 -13.44
N ASN A 509 -7.40 10.34 -12.23
CA ASN A 509 -6.23 9.91 -11.44
C ASN A 509 -5.93 8.41 -11.59
N LEU A 510 -6.74 7.67 -12.34
CA LEU A 510 -6.62 6.22 -12.47
C LEU A 510 -5.33 5.84 -13.21
N SER A 511 -4.50 5.05 -12.55
CA SER A 511 -3.23 4.53 -13.07
C SER A 511 -3.33 3.05 -13.45
N TYR A 512 -4.17 2.28 -12.74
CA TYR A 512 -4.32 0.84 -12.94
C TYR A 512 -5.80 0.46 -13.03
N LEU A 513 -6.18 -0.22 -14.12
CA LEU A 513 -7.51 -0.80 -14.33
C LEU A 513 -7.37 -2.25 -14.80
N TYR A 514 -7.70 -3.21 -13.93
CA TYR A 514 -7.63 -4.63 -14.26
C TYR A 514 -9.01 -5.29 -14.17
N LEU A 515 -9.58 -5.60 -15.34
CA LEU A 515 -10.91 -6.21 -15.47
C LEU A 515 -10.88 -7.63 -16.08
N HIS A 516 -9.69 -8.22 -16.24
CA HIS A 516 -9.50 -9.46 -16.97
C HIS A 516 -10.19 -10.68 -16.33
N ASN A 517 -10.40 -11.75 -17.09
CA ASN A 517 -10.99 -13.01 -16.61
C ASN A 517 -12.33 -12.84 -15.85
N ASN A 518 -13.22 -11.96 -16.34
CA ASN A 518 -14.60 -11.85 -15.86
C ASN A 518 -15.61 -12.64 -16.71
N ASN A 519 -15.19 -13.15 -17.88
CA ASN A 519 -15.89 -14.05 -18.81
C ASN A 519 -17.32 -13.67 -19.27
N SER A 520 -17.94 -12.63 -18.70
CA SER A 520 -19.30 -12.17 -19.00
C SER A 520 -19.37 -10.68 -19.32
N LEU A 521 -18.25 -9.96 -19.28
CA LEU A 521 -18.16 -8.57 -19.75
C LEU A 521 -18.21 -8.55 -21.28
N TYR A 522 -19.03 -7.68 -21.86
CA TYR A 522 -19.22 -7.58 -23.31
C TYR A 522 -19.35 -6.13 -23.79
N GLY A 523 -19.31 -5.92 -25.10
CA GLY A 523 -19.46 -4.59 -25.72
C GLY A 523 -18.12 -3.85 -25.89
N PRO A 524 -18.15 -2.70 -26.60
CA PRO A 524 -16.94 -1.95 -26.89
C PRO A 524 -16.36 -1.32 -25.62
N LEU A 525 -15.03 -1.18 -25.57
CA LEU A 525 -14.37 -0.37 -24.55
C LEU A 525 -14.80 1.11 -24.75
N PRO A 526 -15.36 1.78 -23.72
CA PRO A 526 -15.77 3.18 -23.83
C PRO A 526 -14.61 4.07 -24.31
N SER A 527 -14.89 4.95 -25.26
CA SER A 527 -13.89 5.85 -25.87
C SER A 527 -13.18 6.74 -24.86
N GLU A 528 -13.89 7.09 -23.79
CA GLU A 528 -13.41 7.86 -22.64
C GLU A 528 -12.30 7.10 -21.89
N ILE A 529 -12.40 5.77 -21.79
CA ILE A 529 -11.37 4.90 -21.18
C ILE A 529 -10.21 4.66 -22.15
N VAL A 530 -10.50 4.52 -23.46
CA VAL A 530 -9.45 4.38 -24.50
C VAL A 530 -8.50 5.58 -24.47
N SER A 531 -8.99 6.78 -24.16
CA SER A 531 -8.16 7.98 -24.05
C SER A 531 -7.09 7.92 -22.93
N PHE A 532 -7.30 7.11 -21.88
CA PHE A 532 -6.29 6.86 -20.83
C PHE A 532 -5.14 5.98 -21.29
N SER A 533 -5.37 5.10 -22.29
CA SER A 533 -4.40 4.12 -22.75
C SER A 533 -3.15 4.71 -23.41
N GLU A 534 -3.16 6.00 -23.76
CA GLU A 534 -2.00 6.72 -24.31
C GLU A 534 -1.01 7.23 -23.22
N LEU A 535 -1.34 7.13 -21.91
CA LEU A 535 -0.56 7.77 -20.83
C LEU A 535 0.22 6.84 -19.87
N SER A 536 -0.16 5.58 -19.61
CA SER A 536 0.70 4.58 -18.91
C SER A 536 0.06 3.19 -18.76
N ASP A 537 0.88 2.14 -18.88
CA ASP A 537 0.77 0.74 -18.42
C ASP A 537 -0.58 -0.01 -18.23
N PHE A 538 -1.64 0.28 -19.00
CA PHE A 538 -2.77 -0.66 -19.21
C PHE A 538 -2.38 -1.96 -19.98
N LYS A 539 -1.10 -2.36 -19.98
CA LYS A 539 -0.57 -3.49 -20.76
C LYS A 539 -1.03 -4.86 -20.27
N GLU A 540 -1.42 -4.95 -18.99
CA GLU A 540 -1.92 -6.19 -18.37
C GLU A 540 -3.44 -6.21 -18.13
N SER A 541 -4.17 -5.17 -18.54
CA SER A 541 -5.62 -5.27 -18.71
C SER A 541 -5.91 -6.18 -19.91
N LYS A 542 -5.74 -7.49 -19.75
CA LYS A 542 -6.33 -8.48 -20.65
C LYS A 542 -7.83 -8.44 -20.46
N ILE A 543 -8.50 -7.36 -20.88
CA ILE A 543 -9.96 -7.38 -20.94
C ILE A 543 -10.27 -8.58 -21.82
N ASP A 544 -10.80 -9.62 -21.19
CA ASP A 544 -11.25 -10.81 -21.86
C ASP A 544 -12.56 -10.36 -22.50
N ILE A 545 -12.44 -9.62 -23.61
CA ILE A 545 -13.54 -9.24 -24.50
C ILE A 545 -13.90 -10.54 -25.23
N VAL A 546 -14.44 -11.50 -24.48
CA VAL A 546 -14.98 -12.76 -25.01
C VAL A 546 -16.47 -12.51 -25.22
N GLY A 547 -17.00 -12.46 -26.43
CA GLY A 547 -16.40 -12.44 -27.74
C GLY A 547 -17.38 -11.66 -28.62
N GLY A 548 -16.81 -10.87 -29.52
CA GLY A 548 -17.58 -10.14 -30.51
C GLY A 548 -17.23 -8.68 -30.66
N TYR A 549 -16.66 -8.30 -31.80
CA TYR A 549 -16.75 -6.95 -32.34
C TYR A 549 -18.20 -6.67 -32.73
N GLU A 550 -18.77 -5.59 -32.22
CA GLU A 550 -19.93 -4.98 -32.88
C GLU A 550 -19.41 -3.95 -33.87
N VAL A 551 -19.37 -4.30 -35.16
CA VAL A 551 -18.89 -3.41 -36.23
C VAL A 551 -20.10 -2.81 -36.94
N GLN A 552 -20.25 -1.49 -36.85
CA GLN A 552 -21.33 -0.74 -37.50
C GLN A 552 -20.79 -0.06 -38.77
N GLY A 553 -21.29 -0.50 -39.93
CA GLY A 553 -21.13 0.16 -41.22
C GLY A 553 -21.94 1.45 -41.32
N GLY A 554 -21.74 2.18 -42.42
CA GLY A 554 -22.48 3.39 -42.78
C GLY A 554 -23.22 3.19 -44.11
N PRO A 555 -23.91 4.22 -44.64
CA PRO A 555 -24.79 4.11 -45.81
C PRO A 555 -24.06 4.07 -47.17
N GLY A 556 -22.81 3.61 -47.23
CA GLY A 556 -22.12 3.36 -48.50
C GLY A 556 -21.13 2.22 -48.38
N ASP A 557 -20.59 1.75 -49.51
CA ASP A 557 -19.77 0.54 -49.62
C ASP A 557 -18.66 0.44 -48.56
N ASN A 558 -18.73 -0.57 -47.70
CA ASN A 558 -17.83 -0.77 -46.57
C ASN A 558 -17.07 -2.10 -46.63
N TYR A 559 -15.92 -2.10 -45.96
CA TYR A 559 -15.10 -3.29 -45.76
C TYR A 559 -14.89 -3.50 -44.27
N SER A 560 -15.63 -4.46 -43.71
CA SER A 560 -15.69 -4.73 -42.26
C SER A 560 -15.22 -6.15 -41.98
N ARG A 561 -14.41 -6.30 -40.93
CA ARG A 561 -13.75 -7.56 -40.59
C ARG A 561 -13.79 -7.77 -39.08
N GLY A 562 -14.32 -8.92 -38.69
CA GLY A 562 -14.26 -9.49 -37.36
C GLY A 562 -12.88 -10.01 -36.98
N GLY A 563 -12.79 -10.71 -35.85
CA GLY A 563 -11.63 -11.45 -35.39
C GLY A 563 -12.04 -12.80 -34.82
N ASP A 564 -11.24 -13.37 -33.92
CA ASP A 564 -11.40 -14.76 -33.48
C ASP A 564 -12.48 -14.95 -32.37
N GLY A 565 -13.52 -14.10 -32.32
CA GLY A 565 -14.61 -14.18 -31.34
C GLY A 565 -15.99 -13.96 -31.98
N ASN A 566 -17.08 -14.18 -31.22
CA ASN A 566 -18.47 -14.14 -31.74
C ASN A 566 -18.95 -12.73 -32.15
N ASP A 567 -18.68 -12.32 -33.38
CA ASP A 567 -18.85 -10.95 -33.86
C ASP A 567 -20.27 -10.61 -34.32
N ARG A 568 -20.63 -9.32 -34.28
CA ARG A 568 -21.84 -8.77 -34.90
C ARG A 568 -21.47 -7.65 -35.87
N ILE A 569 -21.60 -7.91 -37.17
CA ILE A 569 -21.16 -6.98 -38.21
C ILE A 569 -22.38 -6.51 -39.01
N TYR A 570 -22.60 -5.20 -39.09
CA TYR A 570 -23.69 -4.57 -39.83
C TYR A 570 -23.13 -3.74 -40.99
N GLY A 571 -23.57 -3.97 -42.23
CA GLY A 571 -23.23 -3.16 -43.40
C GLY A 571 -24.11 -1.92 -43.53
N HIS A 572 -25.42 -2.08 -43.27
CA HIS A 572 -26.49 -1.09 -43.43
C HIS A 572 -26.86 -0.82 -44.88
N GLY A 573 -26.09 -0.01 -45.62
CA GLY A 573 -26.48 0.33 -46.99
C GLY A 573 -25.29 0.62 -47.87
N GLY A 574 -25.39 0.27 -49.15
CA GLY A 574 -24.23 0.20 -50.05
C GLY A 574 -23.87 -1.25 -50.32
N ASN A 575 -22.83 -1.47 -51.13
CA ASN A 575 -22.35 -2.81 -51.46
C ASN A 575 -21.19 -3.18 -50.54
N ASP A 576 -21.46 -3.97 -49.51
CA ASP A 576 -20.55 -4.21 -48.39
C ASP A 576 -19.78 -5.54 -48.50
N ARG A 577 -18.58 -5.58 -47.93
CA ARG A 577 -17.80 -6.82 -47.71
C ARG A 577 -17.61 -7.05 -46.23
N LEU A 578 -18.25 -8.08 -45.69
CA LEU A 578 -18.23 -8.46 -44.28
C LEU A 578 -17.53 -9.81 -44.10
N THR A 579 -16.70 -9.97 -43.05
CA THR A 579 -16.00 -11.25 -42.77
C THR A 579 -15.87 -11.50 -41.27
N GLY A 580 -16.31 -12.66 -40.77
CA GLY A 580 -16.32 -13.06 -39.36
C GLY A 580 -14.97 -13.56 -38.81
N HIS A 581 -14.40 -14.62 -39.39
CA HIS A 581 -13.23 -15.42 -38.92
C HIS A 581 -13.62 -16.56 -37.98
N ASP A 582 -12.94 -16.77 -36.84
CA ASP A 582 -13.29 -17.86 -35.91
C ASP A 582 -14.27 -17.32 -34.88
N GLY A 583 -15.44 -17.94 -34.72
CA GLY A 583 -16.47 -17.35 -33.86
C GLY A 583 -17.84 -17.82 -34.28
N ASN A 584 -18.83 -17.73 -33.39
CA ASN A 584 -20.23 -17.82 -33.82
C ASN A 584 -20.70 -16.40 -34.16
N ASP A 585 -20.55 -16.02 -35.42
CA ASP A 585 -20.68 -14.64 -35.86
C ASP A 585 -22.09 -14.35 -36.40
N THR A 586 -22.48 -13.08 -36.38
CA THR A 586 -23.71 -12.58 -37.00
C THR A 586 -23.36 -11.46 -37.97
N LEU A 587 -23.52 -11.70 -39.27
CA LEU A 587 -23.24 -10.73 -40.33
C LEU A 587 -24.55 -10.30 -40.98
N ILE A 588 -24.78 -9.00 -41.08
CA ILE A 588 -25.98 -8.40 -41.66
C ILE A 588 -25.55 -7.38 -42.72
N GLY A 589 -25.80 -7.69 -44.00
CA GLY A 589 -25.47 -6.83 -45.15
C GLY A 589 -26.29 -5.55 -45.12
N GLY A 590 -27.60 -5.67 -45.28
CA GLY A 590 -28.52 -4.54 -45.27
C GLY A 590 -29.06 -4.28 -46.67
N SER A 591 -28.89 -3.08 -47.24
CA SER A 591 -29.36 -2.76 -48.59
C SER A 591 -28.22 -2.59 -49.58
N GLY A 592 -28.18 -3.37 -50.65
CA GLY A 592 -27.14 -3.31 -51.69
C GLY A 592 -26.77 -4.70 -52.17
N GLU A 593 -25.72 -4.82 -52.97
CA GLU A 593 -25.15 -6.13 -53.35
C GLU A 593 -23.98 -6.45 -52.42
N ASP A 594 -24.24 -7.26 -51.39
CA ASP A 594 -23.33 -7.51 -50.29
C ASP A 594 -22.58 -8.85 -50.42
N SER A 595 -21.40 -8.94 -49.79
CA SER A 595 -20.58 -10.15 -49.73
C SER A 595 -20.21 -10.48 -48.28
N LEU A 596 -20.82 -11.53 -47.75
CA LEU A 596 -20.69 -11.99 -46.37
C LEU A 596 -19.93 -13.31 -46.30
N ILE A 597 -18.96 -13.40 -45.39
CA ILE A 597 -18.17 -14.62 -45.13
C ILE A 597 -18.15 -14.87 -43.63
N GLY A 598 -18.75 -15.97 -43.16
CA GLY A 598 -18.78 -16.37 -41.75
C GLY A 598 -17.38 -16.75 -41.26
N GLY A 599 -16.95 -17.96 -41.60
CA GLY A 599 -15.60 -18.44 -41.32
C GLY A 599 -15.62 -19.79 -40.62
N ASP A 600 -15.04 -19.88 -39.43
CA ASP A 600 -15.04 -21.09 -38.61
C ASP A 600 -16.10 -20.97 -37.50
N ARG A 601 -16.84 -22.05 -37.28
CA ARG A 601 -17.93 -22.24 -36.29
C ARG A 601 -19.30 -21.86 -36.82
N ASN A 602 -20.28 -21.69 -35.93
CA ASN A 602 -21.68 -21.66 -36.34
C ASN A 602 -22.12 -20.21 -36.52
N ASP A 603 -22.20 -19.76 -37.75
CA ASP A 603 -22.45 -18.38 -38.13
C ASP A 603 -23.91 -18.15 -38.56
N SER A 604 -24.33 -16.88 -38.51
CA SER A 604 -25.64 -16.42 -38.99
C SER A 604 -25.47 -15.25 -39.93
N LEU A 605 -25.70 -15.47 -41.22
CA LEU A 605 -25.51 -14.50 -42.30
C LEU A 605 -26.87 -14.05 -42.85
N TYR A 606 -27.07 -12.74 -42.93
CA TYR A 606 -28.27 -12.11 -43.46
C TYR A 606 -27.88 -11.11 -44.55
N GLY A 607 -28.21 -11.39 -45.82
CA GLY A 607 -27.92 -10.51 -46.96
C GLY A 607 -28.71 -9.21 -46.86
N GLY A 608 -30.03 -9.33 -46.88
CA GLY A 608 -30.94 -8.20 -46.72
C GLY A 608 -31.68 -7.92 -48.01
N SER A 609 -31.51 -6.75 -48.64
CA SER A 609 -32.13 -6.44 -49.93
C SER A 609 -31.07 -6.20 -51.01
N GLY A 610 -31.14 -6.92 -52.11
CA GLY A 610 -30.22 -6.82 -53.24
C GLY A 610 -29.76 -8.19 -53.72
N GLY A 611 -28.66 -8.25 -54.48
CA GLY A 611 -28.13 -9.52 -54.99
C GLY A 611 -26.89 -9.93 -54.22
N ASP A 612 -27.06 -10.72 -53.17
CA ASP A 612 -26.03 -10.95 -52.16
C ASP A 612 -25.25 -12.25 -52.37
N THR A 613 -24.03 -12.31 -51.83
CA THR A 613 -23.20 -13.52 -51.79
C THR A 613 -22.84 -13.88 -50.36
N LEU A 614 -23.36 -14.99 -49.85
CA LEU A 614 -23.15 -15.47 -48.50
C LEU A 614 -22.33 -16.78 -48.52
N ILE A 615 -21.29 -16.85 -47.70
CA ILE A 615 -20.44 -18.02 -47.53
C ILE A 615 -20.36 -18.35 -46.03
N GLY A 616 -20.95 -19.46 -45.60
CA GLY A 616 -20.97 -19.92 -44.20
C GLY A 616 -19.57 -20.28 -43.72
N GLY A 617 -19.03 -21.39 -44.21
CA GLY A 617 -17.66 -21.81 -43.96
C GLY A 617 -17.59 -23.19 -43.32
N ASN A 618 -17.02 -23.30 -42.13
CA ASN A 618 -16.91 -24.57 -41.43
C ASN A 618 -17.89 -24.62 -40.26
N ARG A 619 -18.57 -25.76 -40.11
CA ARG A 619 -19.61 -26.09 -39.11
C ARG A 619 -21.00 -25.72 -39.61
N ASN A 620 -21.93 -25.44 -38.69
CA ASN A 620 -23.35 -25.43 -39.01
C ASN A 620 -23.82 -23.98 -39.05
N ASP A 621 -24.02 -23.48 -40.26
CA ASP A 621 -24.29 -22.07 -40.53
C ASP A 621 -25.75 -21.84 -40.91
N ILE A 622 -26.22 -20.62 -40.68
CA ILE A 622 -27.54 -20.14 -41.14
C ILE A 622 -27.31 -19.05 -42.17
N LEU A 623 -27.78 -19.25 -43.40
CA LEU A 623 -27.64 -18.31 -44.49
C LEU A 623 -29.01 -17.85 -44.97
N ASN A 624 -29.33 -16.58 -44.78
CA ASN A 624 -30.55 -15.95 -45.26
C ASN A 624 -30.18 -14.87 -46.29
N GLY A 625 -30.46 -15.13 -47.57
CA GLY A 625 -30.22 -14.15 -48.64
C GLY A 625 -31.07 -12.89 -48.49
N GLY A 626 -32.37 -13.07 -48.25
CA GLY A 626 -33.33 -11.99 -48.13
C GLY A 626 -34.01 -11.67 -49.47
N ASP A 627 -34.28 -10.39 -49.73
CA ASP A 627 -34.94 -9.93 -50.94
C ASP A 627 -33.94 -9.77 -52.08
N GLY A 628 -34.09 -10.57 -53.13
CA GLY A 628 -33.37 -10.37 -54.39
C GLY A 628 -32.90 -11.69 -54.97
N VAL A 629 -31.73 -11.71 -55.61
CA VAL A 629 -31.21 -12.93 -56.24
C VAL A 629 -29.86 -13.25 -55.64
N ASP A 630 -29.87 -14.19 -54.71
CA ASP A 630 -28.72 -14.42 -53.85
C ASP A 630 -27.93 -15.67 -54.23
N SER A 631 -26.71 -15.71 -53.73
CA SER A 631 -25.75 -16.77 -53.93
C SER A 631 -25.28 -17.30 -52.59
N LEU A 632 -25.74 -18.48 -52.19
CA LEU A 632 -25.47 -19.07 -50.89
C LEU A 632 -24.52 -20.26 -51.03
N ILE A 633 -23.50 -20.31 -50.17
CA ILE A 633 -22.50 -21.39 -50.08
C ILE A 633 -22.40 -21.78 -48.60
N GLY A 634 -22.90 -22.95 -48.23
CA GLY A 634 -22.92 -23.39 -46.82
C GLY A 634 -21.51 -23.71 -46.33
N GLY A 635 -20.78 -24.50 -47.12
CA GLY A 635 -19.47 -24.99 -46.77
C GLY A 635 -19.54 -26.40 -46.19
N ALA A 636 -18.92 -26.64 -45.04
CA ALA A 636 -18.75 -27.97 -44.48
C ALA A 636 -19.58 -28.17 -43.22
N SER A 637 -20.32 -29.28 -43.15
CA SER A 637 -21.18 -29.77 -42.04
C SER A 637 -22.66 -29.61 -42.36
N ASN A 638 -23.51 -29.19 -41.40
CA ASN A 638 -24.96 -29.19 -41.57
C ASN A 638 -25.48 -27.76 -41.59
N ASP A 639 -25.74 -27.23 -42.78
CA ASP A 639 -26.10 -25.83 -42.97
C ASP A 639 -27.60 -25.64 -43.18
N THR A 640 -28.10 -24.47 -42.80
CA THR A 640 -29.50 -24.08 -42.97
C THR A 640 -29.60 -22.87 -43.88
N PHE A 641 -30.19 -23.06 -45.05
CA PHE A 641 -30.45 -22.01 -46.02
C PHE A 641 -31.88 -21.51 -45.83
N VAL A 642 -32.02 -20.25 -45.43
CA VAL A 642 -33.32 -19.60 -45.25
C VAL A 642 -33.70 -18.89 -46.54
N LEU A 643 -34.81 -19.32 -47.13
CA LEU A 643 -35.42 -18.66 -48.27
C LEU A 643 -36.64 -17.90 -47.78
N ALA A 644 -36.54 -16.57 -47.83
CA ALA A 644 -37.63 -15.66 -47.47
C ALA A 644 -37.82 -14.67 -48.62
N ARG A 645 -39.04 -14.55 -49.16
CA ARG A 645 -39.39 -13.44 -50.07
C ARG A 645 -40.68 -12.78 -49.63
N ASP A 646 -40.70 -11.45 -49.61
CA ASP A 646 -41.94 -10.69 -49.52
C ASP A 646 -42.72 -10.84 -50.86
N MET A 647 -43.90 -11.46 -50.80
CA MET A 647 -44.78 -11.67 -51.96
C MET A 647 -45.40 -10.37 -52.52
N ALA A 648 -45.02 -9.19 -52.02
CA ALA A 648 -45.62 -7.91 -52.39
C ALA A 648 -45.18 -7.32 -53.75
N HIS A 649 -44.21 -7.90 -54.48
CA HIS A 649 -43.68 -7.37 -55.75
C HIS A 649 -43.63 -8.40 -56.90
N TYR A 650 -44.76 -9.09 -57.13
CA TYR A 650 -44.92 -10.04 -58.24
C TYR A 650 -45.58 -9.37 -59.46
N ASP A 651 -44.81 -8.68 -60.31
CA ASP A 651 -45.35 -8.17 -61.59
C ASP A 651 -44.36 -8.22 -62.79
N ASP A 652 -43.17 -8.81 -62.65
CA ASP A 652 -42.27 -9.06 -63.79
C ASP A 652 -41.94 -10.56 -63.94
N VAL A 653 -42.61 -11.18 -64.91
CA VAL A 653 -42.59 -12.63 -65.20
C VAL A 653 -41.38 -13.02 -66.09
N THR A 654 -40.41 -12.13 -66.30
CA THR A 654 -39.30 -12.37 -67.23
C THR A 654 -37.93 -12.64 -66.60
N GLU A 655 -37.77 -12.45 -65.28
CA GLU A 655 -36.53 -12.83 -64.58
C GLU A 655 -36.70 -14.15 -63.81
N LYS A 656 -36.36 -15.26 -64.48
CA LYS A 656 -36.11 -16.55 -63.82
C LYS A 656 -34.83 -16.49 -62.99
N LYS A 657 -34.87 -15.88 -61.82
CA LYS A 657 -33.74 -15.89 -60.89
C LYS A 657 -34.26 -15.97 -59.46
N GLY A 658 -34.32 -17.19 -58.94
CA GLY A 658 -34.36 -17.44 -57.50
C GLY A 658 -32.94 -17.54 -56.96
N ASP A 659 -32.83 -17.68 -55.65
CA ASP A 659 -31.53 -17.83 -55.02
C ASP A 659 -30.83 -19.11 -55.48
N THR A 660 -29.51 -19.06 -55.46
CA THR A 660 -28.64 -20.15 -55.91
C THR A 660 -27.85 -20.69 -54.72
N ILE A 661 -28.20 -21.88 -54.25
CA ILE A 661 -27.35 -22.67 -53.33
C ILE A 661 -26.36 -23.47 -54.17
N ARG A 662 -25.06 -23.38 -53.90
CA ARG A 662 -24.01 -23.92 -54.80
C ARG A 662 -23.37 -25.22 -54.36
N ASP A 663 -23.54 -25.64 -53.11
CA ASP A 663 -22.83 -26.76 -52.51
C ASP A 663 -23.71 -27.61 -51.58
N PHE A 664 -25.02 -27.63 -51.82
CA PHE A 664 -25.98 -28.38 -51.00
C PHE A 664 -25.61 -29.87 -50.85
N GLU A 665 -25.43 -30.33 -49.61
CA GLU A 665 -25.15 -31.73 -49.27
C GLU A 665 -26.42 -32.48 -48.82
N ASP A 666 -26.70 -33.62 -49.47
CA ASP A 666 -27.88 -34.42 -49.18
C ASP A 666 -27.80 -35.07 -47.78
N SER A 667 -28.92 -35.09 -47.04
CA SER A 667 -29.07 -35.64 -45.68
C SER A 667 -28.49 -34.84 -44.49
N THR A 668 -27.63 -33.86 -44.72
CA THR A 668 -27.05 -32.99 -43.68
C THR A 668 -27.66 -31.60 -43.69
N ASP A 669 -27.75 -30.98 -44.86
CA ASP A 669 -28.25 -29.61 -45.00
C ASP A 669 -29.77 -29.53 -44.92
N LYS A 670 -30.24 -28.31 -44.62
CA LYS A 670 -31.65 -27.97 -44.49
C LYS A 670 -31.98 -26.70 -45.24
N ILE A 671 -33.16 -26.67 -45.83
CA ILE A 671 -33.76 -25.48 -46.43
C ILE A 671 -34.93 -25.07 -45.54
N HIS A 672 -34.83 -23.89 -44.95
CA HIS A 672 -35.89 -23.31 -44.14
C HIS A 672 -36.71 -22.35 -44.99
N LEU A 673 -38.04 -22.52 -44.96
CA LEU A 673 -38.97 -21.68 -45.70
C LEU A 673 -39.68 -20.73 -44.74
N GLU A 674 -39.21 -19.48 -44.66
CA GLU A 674 -39.73 -18.49 -43.73
C GLU A 674 -40.77 -17.57 -44.42
N GLY A 675 -41.83 -17.17 -43.70
CA GLY A 675 -42.82 -16.19 -44.18
C GLY A 675 -43.93 -16.75 -45.09
N LEU A 676 -43.94 -18.05 -45.38
CA LEU A 676 -44.99 -18.70 -46.18
C LEU A 676 -46.11 -19.25 -45.27
N ASP A 677 -47.31 -18.65 -45.29
CA ASP A 677 -48.48 -19.14 -44.52
C ASP A 677 -49.06 -20.41 -45.17
N PHE A 678 -48.46 -21.57 -44.87
CA PHE A 678 -48.97 -22.86 -45.31
C PHE A 678 -50.09 -23.34 -44.37
N LYS A 679 -51.35 -23.16 -44.77
CA LYS A 679 -52.48 -23.72 -44.01
C LYS A 679 -52.63 -25.26 -44.13
N ARG A 680 -51.86 -25.97 -44.97
CA ARG A 680 -52.00 -27.43 -45.24
C ARG A 680 -50.71 -28.09 -45.82
N ASP A 681 -50.65 -29.42 -45.75
CA ASP A 681 -49.51 -30.30 -46.08
C ASP A 681 -48.89 -30.11 -47.49
N LEU A 682 -47.54 -30.15 -47.56
CA LEU A 682 -46.70 -30.04 -48.76
C LEU A 682 -46.23 -31.43 -49.25
N GLU A 683 -46.17 -31.66 -50.56
CA GLU A 683 -45.56 -32.82 -51.23
C GLU A 683 -44.46 -32.35 -52.18
N ILE A 684 -43.29 -32.99 -52.11
CA ILE A 684 -42.17 -32.69 -53.00
C ILE A 684 -42.26 -33.56 -54.25
N ALA A 685 -42.26 -32.93 -55.42
CA ALA A 685 -42.41 -33.61 -56.71
C ALA A 685 -41.30 -33.20 -57.69
N TYR A 686 -40.79 -34.20 -58.43
CA TYR A 686 -39.82 -34.01 -59.51
C TYR A 686 -40.54 -33.53 -60.78
N ASP A 687 -40.14 -32.38 -61.34
CA ASP A 687 -40.66 -31.87 -62.62
C ASP A 687 -39.74 -32.30 -63.78
N GLU A 688 -40.14 -33.37 -64.46
CA GLU A 688 -39.41 -33.94 -65.61
C GLU A 688 -39.28 -32.96 -66.80
N VAL A 689 -40.07 -31.88 -66.88
CA VAL A 689 -40.04 -30.93 -68.01
C VAL A 689 -38.99 -29.84 -67.80
N ARG A 690 -38.71 -29.46 -66.55
CA ARG A 690 -37.85 -28.32 -66.22
C ARG A 690 -36.51 -28.71 -65.58
N GLY A 691 -36.33 -29.96 -65.17
CA GLY A 691 -35.07 -30.45 -64.59
C GLY A 691 -34.79 -29.81 -63.23
N GLY A 692 -35.70 -30.03 -62.27
CA GLY A 692 -35.57 -29.54 -60.90
C GLY A 692 -36.60 -30.14 -59.94
N THR A 693 -36.30 -30.10 -58.65
CA THR A 693 -37.23 -30.47 -57.57
C THR A 693 -38.17 -29.31 -57.25
N SER A 694 -39.49 -29.59 -57.20
CA SER A 694 -40.54 -28.60 -56.95
C SER A 694 -41.36 -28.94 -55.71
N ILE A 695 -41.82 -27.94 -54.95
CA ILE A 695 -42.57 -28.12 -53.69
C ILE A 695 -44.07 -27.84 -53.91
N LYS A 696 -44.92 -28.86 -54.00
CA LYS A 696 -46.33 -28.71 -54.34
C LYS A 696 -47.25 -28.80 -53.11
N ALA A 697 -48.30 -27.98 -53.03
CA ALA A 697 -49.35 -28.13 -52.01
C ALA A 697 -50.39 -29.21 -52.39
N LEU A 698 -50.83 -30.02 -51.43
CA LEU A 698 -51.65 -31.22 -51.66
C LEU A 698 -53.18 -30.98 -51.84
N SER A 699 -53.68 -29.74 -51.75
CA SER A 699 -55.09 -29.46 -52.11
C SER A 699 -55.32 -28.03 -52.59
N ASP A 700 -55.89 -27.91 -53.80
CA ASP A 700 -56.55 -26.77 -54.47
C ASP A 700 -55.92 -25.35 -54.43
N GLY A 701 -54.81 -25.14 -53.75
CA GLY A 701 -53.91 -23.99 -53.93
C GLY A 701 -52.84 -24.31 -54.95
N ASN A 702 -53.00 -23.85 -56.19
CA ASN A 702 -51.93 -23.92 -57.18
C ASN A 702 -50.83 -22.93 -56.79
N PHE A 703 -49.68 -23.43 -56.36
CA PHE A 703 -48.41 -22.78 -56.70
C PHE A 703 -48.24 -22.92 -58.23
N SER A 704 -48.02 -21.81 -58.93
CA SER A 704 -47.67 -21.87 -60.35
C SER A 704 -46.30 -22.54 -60.51
N GLU A 705 -45.99 -23.08 -61.70
CA GLU A 705 -44.62 -23.57 -62.02
C GLU A 705 -43.55 -22.47 -61.87
N GLU A 706 -43.95 -21.20 -61.69
CA GLU A 706 -43.09 -20.04 -61.43
C GLU A 706 -42.87 -19.80 -59.93
N ASP A 707 -43.84 -20.15 -59.08
CA ASP A 707 -43.73 -20.10 -57.61
C ASP A 707 -42.91 -21.26 -57.03
N LEU A 708 -42.16 -22.01 -57.84
CA LEU A 708 -41.41 -23.20 -57.40
C LEU A 708 -39.95 -23.18 -57.87
N ALA A 709 -39.52 -22.07 -58.50
CA ALA A 709 -38.20 -21.91 -59.10
C ALA A 709 -37.11 -21.43 -58.12
N PHE A 710 -37.33 -21.61 -56.80
CA PHE A 710 -36.54 -20.96 -55.74
C PHE A 710 -35.14 -21.54 -55.49
N LEU A 711 -34.80 -22.69 -56.09
CA LEU A 711 -33.55 -23.41 -55.86
C LEU A 711 -32.80 -23.65 -57.18
N SER A 712 -32.52 -22.59 -57.93
CA SER A 712 -31.73 -22.75 -59.16
C SER A 712 -30.26 -22.93 -58.79
N GLY A 713 -29.69 -24.12 -58.95
CA GLY A 713 -28.27 -24.38 -58.62
C GLY A 713 -27.98 -25.71 -57.93
N ILE A 714 -29.01 -26.41 -57.44
CA ILE A 714 -28.89 -27.75 -56.84
C ILE A 714 -29.15 -28.82 -57.92
N ASP A 715 -28.28 -29.81 -58.03
CA ASP A 715 -28.41 -30.91 -59.00
C ASP A 715 -29.65 -31.79 -58.74
N ASP A 716 -30.30 -32.22 -59.82
CA ASP A 716 -31.48 -33.09 -59.81
C ASP A 716 -31.25 -34.38 -59.00
N GLY A 717 -32.03 -34.56 -57.93
CA GLY A 717 -32.06 -35.79 -57.11
C GLY A 717 -31.35 -35.70 -55.75
N LEU A 718 -30.74 -34.56 -55.41
CA LEU A 718 -30.06 -34.35 -54.12
C LEU A 718 -30.97 -33.88 -52.97
N ILE A 719 -32.22 -33.49 -53.25
CA ILE A 719 -33.15 -32.98 -52.22
C ILE A 719 -34.43 -33.81 -52.12
N ASN A 720 -34.89 -34.04 -50.89
CA ASN A 720 -36.10 -34.79 -50.55
C ASN A 720 -36.89 -34.13 -49.39
N GLY A 721 -38.03 -34.73 -49.02
CA GLY A 721 -38.94 -34.20 -48.00
C GLY A 721 -38.32 -33.92 -46.62
N ALA A 722 -37.25 -34.63 -46.26
CA ALA A 722 -36.56 -34.46 -44.98
C ALA A 722 -35.54 -33.30 -44.98
N ASP A 723 -35.31 -32.66 -46.12
CA ASP A 723 -34.37 -31.55 -46.27
C ASP A 723 -35.02 -30.18 -46.04
N PHE A 724 -36.33 -30.14 -45.80
CA PHE A 724 -37.08 -28.92 -45.52
C PHE A 724 -37.52 -28.85 -44.06
N VAL A 725 -37.42 -27.68 -43.45
CA VAL A 725 -37.75 -27.42 -42.02
C VAL A 725 -38.83 -26.37 -41.88
#